data_AF-A0A9E0HGJ3-F1
#
_entry.id   AF-A0A9E0HGJ3-F1
#
_cell.length_a   1.000
_cell.length_b   1.000
_cell.length_c   1.000
_cell.angle_alpha   90.00
_cell.angle_beta   90.00
_cell.angle_gamma   90.00
#
_symmetry.space_group_name_H-M   'P 1'
#
loop_
_entity.id
_entity.type
_entity.pdbx_description
1 polymer ?
#
loop_
_entity_poly.entity_id
_entity_poly.type
_entity_poly.pdbx_seq_one_letter_code
_entity_poly.pdbx_strand_id
1 'polypeptide(L)'
;MLLSLSGRDGAAEPGLDALLAHLGGHTLAVELAGAYLATYPSTTATTYLSRLQAGTDLSAKVTPQVAYARTVEQSLSAIWERLDEPTRRAWQLAGVFAPAEATLELLTACGVDEDAQRILRQHHLITTTATRWTMHRLVRAYGARAGTDEERTAAQRTFLDAVVKLVRNIDAATGYRVYRENLPHLDHALALGETVMDRDEFGRVLDLMGIGAYSAGELLRAKELLDRALQADLLHFGEDGPRVTSRRSNLAVVLRELGDLPQAKSHFEAVLASDIRRWGEEHSAVAMSRSNLALVLQDLGDVTQAKQLLESALAVERQHHGEDSSVVATSRSNLAGVLQDLGELVAARKLLEEALRYFEKEHGDDHQIVATCRANLASVLHKIGDVSRARELLERAIDSSRANLGEDHPSVATFRSNFAMVLKDLGDLAQAKDLLNQALASDLRNFPDSHPGVASKRSNLALVLAARGDLSQATTLLELALESGRRSLGEGHWVVAKYRANLALVLKDLGDLPRAKELLEQSIDAARKKLGDEHPNVITYRMNLAEVVKRMNAAAAVSAARTESKEPTMTETHDVFICHASEDKARFVEPLVAALVGHGLRVWYDRFEIGLGDDVRAKMNEGLRGSRFGVVLVSPSSSKFWPQAELGALFNQEARGTGERPRILPVRCDLSVDELTARDPLLAGRRSIGWEEGLDAVARAIVGVVERARAGASAGAGGTAAATSTPPRPAMVAPVTPGSPPVPTSSPATAPRWGGAAGRLDLGLVIALSEELRQVLALVGDYTRHPSGDLDAYLFTRNGYRCAAVLVGEMGQTQAGVFTERFIAALDPAMIVSMGIAGGLNDLCAGDVHVPSQSVEYLQDAKAAGVAGGGFAIVPGAPAYRVDYALLRAARALEFDHPAAFRAWRADAARDLAALLPDAAKRAALLAGGDVREEVVALADGHVATGPVVGAARAFADWIRSHDRNVKSLEMEASAVVLAATTRPDPRRAFILRAISDLGDERKKDLDGKSNGVLRRWAMNNAVRYLWTLLDVGALPRAAPAGTTDA
;
A
#
# COMPACT_ATOMS: atom_id res chain seq x y z
N MET A 1 -46.73 -16.54 -4.48
CA MET A 1 -45.55 -16.50 -5.36
C MET A 1 -45.83 -17.19 -6.69
N LEU A 2 -45.84 -18.54 -6.78
CA LEU A 2 -45.95 -19.29 -8.05
C LEU A 2 -47.03 -18.75 -9.02
N LEU A 3 -48.29 -18.62 -8.57
CA LEU A 3 -49.41 -18.07 -9.36
C LEU A 3 -49.14 -16.67 -9.96
N SER A 4 -48.47 -15.80 -9.18
CA SER A 4 -48.13 -14.44 -9.59
C SER A 4 -46.97 -14.39 -10.59
N LEU A 5 -46.18 -15.46 -10.69
CA LEU A 5 -45.09 -15.59 -11.67
C LEU A 5 -45.55 -16.37 -12.91
N SER A 6 -46.45 -17.34 -12.78
CA SER A 6 -47.04 -18.08 -13.90
C SER A 6 -48.17 -17.32 -14.62
N GLY A 7 -48.73 -16.28 -14.00
CA GLY A 7 -49.85 -15.50 -14.53
C GLY A 7 -51.19 -16.24 -14.50
N ARG A 8 -51.35 -17.21 -13.59
CA ARG A 8 -52.49 -18.15 -13.56
C ARG A 8 -53.41 -17.89 -12.37
N ASP A 9 -54.70 -18.17 -12.55
CA ASP A 9 -55.70 -18.05 -11.50
C ASP A 9 -55.76 -19.33 -10.65
N GLY A 10 -55.66 -19.18 -9.33
CA GLY A 10 -55.46 -20.27 -8.38
C GLY A 10 -56.63 -21.23 -8.26
N ALA A 11 -57.83 -20.81 -8.64
CA ALA A 11 -59.03 -21.66 -8.63
C ALA A 11 -59.14 -22.60 -9.85
N ALA A 12 -58.25 -22.49 -10.84
CA ALA A 12 -58.43 -23.08 -12.17
C ALA A 12 -57.29 -24.01 -12.66
N GLU A 13 -56.23 -24.24 -11.88
CA GLU A 13 -55.07 -25.04 -12.31
C GLU A 13 -54.93 -26.40 -11.58
N PRO A 14 -55.22 -27.53 -12.24
CA PRO A 14 -55.02 -28.86 -11.67
C PRO A 14 -53.54 -29.21 -11.43
N GLY A 15 -53.26 -29.71 -10.23
CA GLY A 15 -51.93 -30.23 -9.83
C GLY A 15 -50.97 -29.19 -9.23
N LEU A 16 -51.42 -27.94 -9.03
CA LEU A 16 -50.59 -26.86 -8.47
C LEU A 16 -50.02 -27.21 -7.08
N ASP A 17 -50.83 -27.76 -6.18
CA ASP A 17 -50.38 -28.15 -4.83
C ASP A 17 -49.35 -29.28 -4.86
N ALA A 18 -49.53 -30.25 -5.77
CA ALA A 18 -48.58 -31.34 -5.97
C ALA A 18 -47.24 -30.83 -6.53
N LEU A 19 -47.28 -29.85 -7.43
CA LEU A 19 -46.08 -29.17 -7.93
C LEU A 19 -45.39 -28.36 -6.83
N LEU A 20 -46.12 -27.61 -6.02
CA LEU A 20 -45.57 -26.86 -4.87
C LEU A 20 -44.93 -27.77 -3.82
N ALA A 21 -45.56 -28.92 -3.54
CA ALA A 21 -45.01 -29.94 -2.66
C ALA A 21 -43.72 -30.57 -3.22
N HIS A 22 -43.68 -30.87 -4.53
CA HIS A 22 -42.47 -31.39 -5.20
C HIS A 22 -41.32 -30.36 -5.18
N LEU A 23 -41.61 -29.08 -5.37
CA LEU A 23 -40.61 -27.99 -5.33
C LEU A 23 -40.13 -27.63 -3.92
N GLY A 24 -40.64 -28.27 -2.86
CA GLY A 24 -40.21 -28.08 -1.47
C GLY A 24 -40.40 -26.67 -0.91
N GLY A 25 -41.20 -25.82 -1.56
CA GLY A 25 -41.34 -24.41 -1.22
C GLY A 25 -40.09 -23.55 -1.46
N HIS A 26 -39.06 -24.07 -2.15
CA HIS A 26 -37.79 -23.37 -2.33
C HIS A 26 -37.89 -22.21 -3.33
N THR A 27 -37.51 -21.00 -2.92
CA THR A 27 -37.70 -19.74 -3.67
C THR A 27 -37.29 -19.85 -5.14
N LEU A 28 -36.03 -20.23 -5.43
CA LEU A 28 -35.54 -20.34 -6.81
C LEU A 28 -36.25 -21.44 -7.62
N ALA A 29 -36.61 -22.56 -7.00
CA ALA A 29 -37.34 -23.62 -7.70
C ALA A 29 -38.77 -23.15 -8.07
N VAL A 30 -39.40 -22.38 -7.18
CA VAL A 30 -40.70 -21.73 -7.40
C VAL A 30 -40.61 -20.62 -8.45
N GLU A 31 -39.51 -19.87 -8.52
CA GLU A 31 -39.25 -18.84 -9.54
C GLU A 31 -39.10 -19.46 -10.93
N LEU A 32 -38.21 -20.46 -11.07
CA LEU A 32 -37.98 -21.17 -12.33
C LEU A 32 -39.24 -21.89 -12.82
N ALA A 33 -40.01 -22.50 -11.92
CA ALA A 33 -41.30 -23.12 -12.23
C ALA A 33 -42.35 -22.09 -12.69
N GLY A 34 -42.43 -20.93 -12.03
CA GLY A 34 -43.34 -19.85 -12.41
C GLY A 34 -43.00 -19.29 -13.80
N ALA A 35 -41.72 -18.97 -14.02
CA ALA A 35 -41.21 -18.49 -15.30
C ALA A 35 -41.43 -19.48 -16.46
N TYR A 36 -41.25 -20.78 -16.20
CA TYR A 36 -41.56 -21.85 -17.17
C TYR A 36 -43.04 -21.90 -17.52
N LEU A 37 -43.93 -21.85 -16.52
CA LEU A 37 -45.38 -21.89 -16.73
C LEU A 37 -45.93 -20.61 -17.39
N ALA A 38 -45.31 -19.45 -17.17
CA ALA A 38 -45.62 -18.23 -17.91
C ALA A 38 -45.18 -18.31 -19.38
N THR A 39 -43.94 -18.77 -19.63
CA THR A 39 -43.38 -18.87 -20.99
C THR A 39 -44.05 -19.98 -21.83
N TYR A 40 -44.62 -21.01 -21.19
CA TYR A 40 -45.38 -22.06 -21.87
C TYR A 40 -46.83 -22.19 -21.33
N PRO A 41 -47.75 -21.28 -21.68
CA PRO A 41 -49.14 -21.28 -21.19
C PRO A 41 -49.90 -22.60 -21.44
N SER A 42 -49.57 -23.31 -22.52
CA SER A 42 -50.16 -24.62 -22.87
C SER A 42 -49.70 -25.80 -22.00
N THR A 43 -48.68 -25.62 -21.15
CA THR A 43 -48.21 -26.66 -20.21
C THR A 43 -48.91 -26.46 -18.87
N THR A 44 -49.64 -27.45 -18.36
CA THR A 44 -50.26 -27.40 -17.02
C THR A 44 -49.25 -27.67 -15.90
N ALA A 45 -49.52 -27.24 -14.66
CA ALA A 45 -48.72 -27.64 -13.49
C ALA A 45 -48.52 -29.17 -13.38
N THR A 46 -49.55 -29.96 -13.68
CA THR A 46 -49.45 -31.44 -13.73
C THR A 46 -48.47 -31.90 -14.82
N THR A 47 -48.59 -31.36 -16.04
CA THR A 47 -47.68 -31.71 -17.16
C THR A 47 -46.23 -31.29 -16.88
N TYR A 48 -46.02 -30.17 -16.18
CA TYR A 48 -44.69 -29.73 -15.78
C TYR A 48 -44.11 -30.62 -14.66
N LEU A 49 -44.91 -30.98 -13.65
CA LEU A 49 -44.50 -31.91 -12.61
C LEU A 49 -44.05 -33.27 -13.19
N SER A 50 -44.78 -33.82 -14.17
CA SER A 50 -44.37 -35.04 -14.86
C SER A 50 -43.04 -34.89 -15.63
N ARG A 51 -42.71 -33.69 -16.13
CA ARG A 51 -41.38 -33.40 -16.73
C ARG A 51 -40.28 -33.35 -15.68
N LEU A 52 -40.50 -32.65 -14.56
CA LEU A 52 -39.54 -32.60 -13.45
C LEU A 52 -39.21 -33.99 -12.91
N GLN A 53 -40.19 -34.90 -12.91
CA GLN A 53 -40.05 -36.29 -12.47
C GLN A 53 -39.41 -37.22 -13.52
N ALA A 54 -39.40 -36.84 -14.80
CA ALA A 54 -38.81 -37.61 -15.90
C ALA A 54 -37.40 -37.13 -16.30
N GLY A 55 -37.01 -35.90 -15.93
CA GLY A 55 -35.71 -35.31 -16.25
C GLY A 55 -34.52 -36.01 -15.58
N THR A 56 -33.36 -35.98 -16.24
CA THR A 56 -32.12 -36.63 -15.79
C THR A 56 -31.52 -35.94 -14.56
N ASP A 57 -31.39 -36.67 -13.46
CA ASP A 57 -30.70 -36.23 -12.24
C ASP A 57 -29.17 -36.38 -12.42
N LEU A 58 -28.46 -35.28 -12.69
CA LEU A 58 -26.99 -35.28 -12.80
C LEU A 58 -26.31 -35.25 -11.41
N SER A 59 -27.07 -35.17 -10.31
CA SER A 59 -26.60 -35.17 -8.92
C SER A 59 -26.49 -36.58 -8.31
N ALA A 60 -26.40 -37.62 -9.15
CA ALA A 60 -26.48 -39.06 -8.81
C ALA A 60 -25.49 -39.63 -7.77
N LYS A 61 -24.69 -38.79 -7.11
CA LYS A 61 -23.91 -39.08 -5.90
C LYS A 61 -23.95 -37.85 -4.97
N VAL A 62 -24.73 -37.88 -3.88
CA VAL A 62 -24.56 -37.19 -2.55
C VAL A 62 -25.87 -37.24 -1.72
N THR A 63 -25.79 -36.87 -0.44
CA THR A 63 -26.71 -37.08 0.70
C THR A 63 -27.91 -36.11 0.80
N PRO A 64 -28.87 -36.33 1.75
CA PRO A 64 -30.21 -35.70 1.74
C PRO A 64 -30.35 -34.17 1.73
N GLN A 65 -29.30 -33.39 2.00
CA GLN A 65 -29.35 -31.92 1.87
C GLN A 65 -29.51 -31.47 0.40
N VAL A 66 -29.38 -32.38 -0.57
CA VAL A 66 -29.53 -32.14 -2.01
C VAL A 66 -30.98 -31.90 -2.47
N ALA A 67 -32.01 -32.09 -1.64
CA ALA A 67 -33.42 -31.90 -2.07
C ALA A 67 -33.69 -30.54 -2.76
N TYR A 68 -33.15 -29.45 -2.22
CA TYR A 68 -33.21 -28.12 -2.84
C TYR A 68 -32.46 -28.07 -4.18
N ALA A 69 -31.24 -28.62 -4.22
CA ALA A 69 -30.43 -28.63 -5.43
C ALA A 69 -31.11 -29.47 -6.54
N ARG A 70 -31.68 -30.63 -6.22
CA ARG A 70 -32.40 -31.49 -7.18
C ARG A 70 -33.63 -30.81 -7.77
N THR A 71 -34.46 -30.15 -6.97
CA THR A 71 -35.68 -29.49 -7.48
C THR A 71 -35.37 -28.29 -8.37
N VAL A 72 -34.32 -27.52 -8.04
CA VAL A 72 -33.75 -26.50 -8.91
C VAL A 72 -33.17 -27.14 -10.18
N GLU A 73 -32.38 -28.20 -10.06
CA GLU A 73 -31.72 -28.88 -11.19
C GLU A 73 -32.70 -29.52 -12.17
N GLN A 74 -33.77 -30.15 -11.68
CA GLN A 74 -34.90 -30.62 -12.50
C GLN A 74 -35.60 -29.48 -13.23
N SER A 75 -35.79 -28.33 -12.58
CA SER A 75 -36.38 -27.14 -13.20
C SER A 75 -35.47 -26.57 -14.30
N LEU A 76 -34.16 -26.51 -14.04
CA LEU A 76 -33.14 -26.06 -15.00
C LEU A 76 -32.98 -27.04 -16.18
N SER A 77 -33.06 -28.34 -15.94
CA SER A 77 -33.10 -29.37 -16.99
C SER A 77 -34.35 -29.24 -17.87
N ALA A 78 -35.53 -29.12 -17.26
CA ALA A 78 -36.78 -28.94 -17.99
C ALA A 78 -36.84 -27.64 -18.81
N ILE A 79 -36.13 -26.58 -18.37
CA ILE A 79 -35.89 -25.36 -19.15
C ILE A 79 -34.91 -25.64 -20.30
N TRP A 80 -33.73 -26.22 -20.02
CA TRP A 80 -32.68 -26.50 -21.01
C TRP A 80 -33.20 -27.31 -22.20
N GLU A 81 -34.02 -28.34 -21.99
CA GLU A 81 -34.68 -29.13 -23.05
C GLU A 81 -35.59 -28.32 -23.99
N ARG A 82 -36.03 -27.12 -23.60
CA ARG A 82 -36.91 -26.25 -24.40
C ARG A 82 -36.18 -25.09 -25.06
N LEU A 83 -34.93 -24.84 -24.69
CA LEU A 83 -34.13 -23.75 -25.25
C LEU A 83 -33.55 -24.15 -26.62
N ASP A 84 -33.55 -23.18 -27.53
CA ASP A 84 -32.87 -23.29 -28.81
C ASP A 84 -31.33 -23.28 -28.66
N GLU A 85 -30.63 -23.59 -29.75
CA GLU A 85 -29.18 -23.69 -29.74
C GLU A 85 -28.47 -22.37 -29.35
N PRO A 86 -28.88 -21.19 -29.87
CA PRO A 86 -28.31 -19.91 -29.43
C PRO A 86 -28.48 -19.67 -27.94
N THR A 87 -29.68 -19.91 -27.38
CA THR A 87 -29.93 -19.64 -25.96
C THR A 87 -29.24 -20.65 -25.04
N ARG A 88 -29.14 -21.94 -25.44
CA ARG A 88 -28.34 -22.93 -24.70
C ARG A 88 -26.85 -22.56 -24.69
N ARG A 89 -26.29 -22.17 -25.85
CA ARG A 89 -24.90 -21.69 -25.92
C ARG A 89 -24.68 -20.42 -25.08
N ALA A 90 -25.62 -19.47 -25.10
CA ALA A 90 -25.54 -18.26 -24.27
C ALA A 90 -25.52 -18.56 -22.76
N TRP A 91 -26.36 -19.50 -22.30
CA TRP A 91 -26.35 -19.94 -20.90
C TRP A 91 -25.06 -20.69 -20.54
N GLN A 92 -24.63 -21.63 -21.39
CA GLN A 92 -23.40 -22.40 -21.18
C GLN A 92 -22.17 -21.48 -21.10
N LEU A 93 -22.11 -20.46 -21.96
CA LEU A 93 -21.08 -19.42 -21.96
C LEU A 93 -21.11 -18.55 -20.71
N ALA A 94 -22.29 -18.08 -20.28
CA ALA A 94 -22.44 -17.43 -18.98
C ALA A 94 -22.11 -18.36 -17.79
N GLY A 95 -22.20 -19.67 -17.98
CA GLY A 95 -21.70 -20.72 -17.09
C GLY A 95 -20.19 -20.66 -16.86
N VAL A 96 -19.41 -20.35 -17.90
CA VAL A 96 -17.95 -20.23 -17.86
C VAL A 96 -17.49 -18.96 -17.14
N PHE A 97 -18.33 -17.93 -17.03
CA PHE A 97 -17.92 -16.65 -16.44
C PHE A 97 -17.53 -16.77 -14.96
N ALA A 98 -16.66 -15.86 -14.53
CA ALA A 98 -16.28 -15.68 -13.14
C ALA A 98 -17.51 -15.42 -12.24
N PRO A 99 -17.43 -15.65 -10.91
CA PRO A 99 -18.51 -15.37 -9.97
C PRO A 99 -18.75 -13.87 -9.70
N ALA A 100 -18.81 -13.07 -10.75
CA ALA A 100 -18.99 -11.61 -10.75
C ALA A 100 -20.11 -11.19 -11.72
N GLU A 101 -20.42 -9.90 -11.78
CA GLU A 101 -21.32 -9.34 -12.80
C GLU A 101 -20.62 -9.31 -14.16
N ALA A 102 -21.29 -9.73 -15.23
CA ALA A 102 -20.74 -9.62 -16.59
C ALA A 102 -21.18 -8.30 -17.24
N THR A 103 -20.25 -7.57 -17.86
CA THR A 103 -20.53 -6.30 -18.56
C THR A 103 -21.08 -6.55 -19.96
N LEU A 104 -21.85 -5.58 -20.49
CA LEU A 104 -22.38 -5.64 -21.85
C LEU A 104 -21.27 -5.74 -22.91
N GLU A 105 -20.11 -5.14 -22.66
CA GLU A 105 -18.93 -5.23 -23.52
C GLU A 105 -18.39 -6.67 -23.61
N LEU A 106 -18.28 -7.37 -22.47
CA LEU A 106 -17.88 -8.79 -22.45
C LEU A 106 -18.90 -9.68 -23.18
N LEU A 107 -20.19 -9.45 -22.94
CA LEU A 107 -21.29 -10.19 -23.58
C LEU A 107 -21.32 -9.97 -25.11
N THR A 108 -21.03 -8.75 -25.55
CA THR A 108 -20.90 -8.39 -26.97
C THR A 108 -19.67 -9.04 -27.59
N ALA A 109 -18.52 -9.04 -26.91
CA ALA A 109 -17.30 -9.72 -27.35
C ALA A 109 -17.47 -11.26 -27.42
N CYS A 110 -18.32 -11.81 -26.56
CA CYS A 110 -18.81 -13.19 -26.57
C CYS A 110 -19.82 -13.48 -27.69
N GLY A 111 -20.39 -12.46 -28.33
CA GLY A 111 -21.38 -12.62 -29.42
C GLY A 111 -22.77 -13.04 -28.96
N VAL A 112 -23.20 -12.66 -27.75
CA VAL A 112 -24.51 -13.04 -27.19
C VAL A 112 -25.60 -12.07 -27.62
N ASP A 113 -26.42 -12.48 -28.60
CA ASP A 113 -27.50 -11.67 -29.18
C ASP A 113 -28.61 -11.29 -28.20
N GLU A 114 -29.40 -10.26 -28.54
CA GLU A 114 -30.46 -9.71 -27.68
C GLU A 114 -31.61 -10.69 -27.39
N ASP A 115 -31.91 -11.60 -28.32
CA ASP A 115 -33.00 -12.56 -28.21
C ASP A 115 -32.65 -13.68 -27.22
N ALA A 116 -31.42 -14.18 -27.22
CA ALA A 116 -30.93 -15.08 -26.19
C ALA A 116 -31.03 -14.44 -24.80
N GLN A 117 -30.62 -13.17 -24.62
CA GLN A 117 -30.77 -12.48 -23.32
C GLN A 117 -32.24 -12.28 -22.94
N ARG A 118 -33.13 -12.03 -23.91
CA ARG A 118 -34.57 -11.94 -23.69
C ARG A 118 -35.15 -13.27 -23.20
N ILE A 119 -34.76 -14.40 -23.82
CA ILE A 119 -35.23 -15.74 -23.46
C ILE A 119 -34.66 -16.17 -22.09
N LEU A 120 -33.36 -15.93 -21.81
CA LEU A 120 -32.77 -16.20 -20.50
C LEU A 120 -33.44 -15.40 -19.37
N ARG A 121 -33.85 -14.15 -19.64
CA ARG A 121 -34.67 -13.35 -18.72
C ARG A 121 -36.08 -13.89 -18.54
N GLN A 122 -36.75 -14.29 -19.63
CA GLN A 122 -38.10 -14.90 -19.57
C GLN A 122 -38.13 -16.19 -18.74
N HIS A 123 -37.02 -16.93 -18.68
CA HIS A 123 -36.85 -18.10 -17.80
C HIS A 123 -36.23 -17.80 -16.43
N HIS A 124 -36.03 -16.52 -16.05
CA HIS A 124 -35.42 -16.09 -14.79
C HIS A 124 -34.01 -16.67 -14.54
N LEU A 125 -33.28 -17.04 -15.61
CA LEU A 125 -31.93 -17.59 -15.53
C LEU A 125 -30.87 -16.50 -15.28
N ILE A 126 -31.14 -15.28 -15.75
CA ILE A 126 -30.33 -14.09 -15.53
C ILE A 126 -31.19 -12.93 -15.02
N THR A 127 -30.60 -12.05 -14.21
CA THR A 127 -31.15 -10.73 -13.88
C THR A 127 -30.24 -9.66 -14.50
N THR A 128 -30.81 -8.72 -15.25
CA THR A 128 -30.06 -7.68 -15.96
C THR A 128 -30.34 -6.29 -15.40
N THR A 129 -29.30 -5.49 -15.22
CA THR A 129 -29.42 -4.03 -15.16
C THR A 129 -29.37 -3.45 -16.59
N ALA A 130 -29.26 -2.13 -16.74
CA ALA A 130 -29.10 -1.49 -18.05
C ALA A 130 -27.79 -1.84 -18.77
N THR A 131 -26.76 -2.31 -18.05
CA THR A 131 -25.40 -2.55 -18.60
C THR A 131 -24.72 -3.83 -18.11
N ARG A 132 -25.32 -4.59 -17.19
CA ARG A 132 -24.71 -5.78 -16.59
C ARG A 132 -25.68 -6.94 -16.41
N TRP A 133 -25.14 -8.16 -16.41
CA TRP A 133 -25.85 -9.38 -16.06
C TRP A 133 -25.39 -9.94 -14.72
N THR A 134 -26.32 -10.54 -13.98
CA THR A 134 -26.08 -11.42 -12.84
C THR A 134 -26.77 -12.77 -13.08
N MET A 135 -26.14 -13.86 -12.61
CA MET A 135 -26.68 -15.22 -12.71
C MET A 135 -26.53 -15.93 -11.36
N HIS A 136 -27.61 -16.54 -10.85
CA HIS A 136 -27.55 -17.24 -9.58
C HIS A 136 -26.60 -18.45 -9.64
N ARG A 137 -25.83 -18.69 -8.57
CA ARG A 137 -24.74 -19.69 -8.55
C ARG A 137 -25.12 -21.10 -9.01
N LEU A 138 -26.34 -21.57 -8.70
CA LEU A 138 -26.83 -22.89 -9.16
C LEU A 138 -27.18 -22.89 -10.65
N VAL A 139 -27.68 -21.76 -11.18
CA VAL A 139 -27.97 -21.58 -12.61
C VAL A 139 -26.67 -21.56 -13.41
N ARG A 140 -25.65 -20.86 -12.90
CA ARG A 140 -24.30 -20.85 -13.50
C ARG A 140 -23.65 -22.24 -13.47
N ALA A 141 -23.72 -22.92 -12.33
CA ALA A 141 -23.20 -24.28 -12.17
C ALA A 141 -23.96 -25.34 -13.00
N TYR A 142 -25.22 -25.11 -13.36
CA TYR A 142 -25.93 -25.94 -14.34
C TYR A 142 -25.44 -25.64 -15.76
N GLY A 143 -25.42 -24.36 -16.18
CA GLY A 143 -24.93 -23.97 -17.51
C GLY A 143 -23.51 -24.46 -17.80
N ALA A 144 -22.61 -24.37 -16.82
CA ALA A 144 -21.21 -24.81 -16.94
C ALA A 144 -21.00 -26.33 -17.12
N ARG A 145 -22.01 -27.16 -16.81
CA ARG A 145 -21.94 -28.64 -16.95
C ARG A 145 -22.94 -29.23 -17.97
N ALA A 146 -23.92 -28.45 -18.38
CA ALA A 146 -24.91 -28.85 -19.37
C ALA A 146 -24.29 -28.90 -20.78
N GLY A 147 -24.89 -29.70 -21.66
CA GLY A 147 -24.39 -29.90 -23.02
C GLY A 147 -23.21 -30.88 -23.12
N THR A 148 -22.80 -31.17 -24.36
CA THR A 148 -21.70 -32.09 -24.65
C THR A 148 -20.33 -31.53 -24.27
N ASP A 149 -19.34 -32.40 -24.16
CA ASP A 149 -17.96 -32.03 -23.84
C ASP A 149 -17.34 -31.10 -24.90
N GLU A 150 -17.76 -31.26 -26.16
CA GLU A 150 -17.40 -30.38 -27.27
C GLU A 150 -18.03 -28.98 -27.11
N GLU A 151 -19.33 -28.90 -26.80
CA GLU A 151 -20.03 -27.64 -26.53
C GLU A 151 -19.39 -26.89 -25.35
N ARG A 152 -19.12 -27.58 -24.23
CA ARG A 152 -18.50 -26.96 -23.04
C ARG A 152 -17.09 -26.44 -23.35
N THR A 153 -16.31 -27.17 -24.14
CA THR A 153 -14.98 -26.73 -24.61
C THR A 153 -15.09 -25.53 -25.57
N ALA A 154 -16.09 -25.52 -26.45
CA ALA A 154 -16.36 -24.41 -27.35
C ALA A 154 -16.82 -23.15 -26.60
N ALA A 155 -17.60 -23.28 -25.53
CA ALA A 155 -17.96 -22.17 -24.65
C ALA A 155 -16.73 -21.60 -23.92
N GLN A 156 -15.84 -22.46 -23.39
CA GLN A 156 -14.57 -22.03 -22.79
C GLN A 156 -13.70 -21.23 -23.77
N ARG A 157 -13.52 -21.72 -25.00
CA ARG A 157 -12.79 -20.99 -26.05
C ARG A 157 -13.49 -19.68 -26.44
N THR A 158 -14.82 -19.68 -26.58
CA THR A 158 -15.59 -18.45 -26.90
C THR A 158 -15.41 -17.36 -25.84
N PHE A 159 -15.34 -17.72 -24.55
CA PHE A 159 -15.04 -16.79 -23.46
C PHE A 159 -13.60 -16.25 -23.53
N LEU A 160 -12.62 -17.12 -23.76
CA LEU A 160 -11.21 -16.72 -23.86
C LEU A 160 -10.98 -15.79 -25.08
N ASP A 161 -11.58 -16.09 -26.23
CA ASP A 161 -11.56 -15.22 -27.41
C ASP A 161 -12.22 -13.87 -27.16
N ALA A 162 -13.34 -13.85 -26.41
CA ALA A 162 -14.01 -12.61 -26.03
C ALA A 162 -13.12 -11.73 -25.14
N VAL A 163 -12.43 -12.34 -24.18
CA VAL A 163 -11.47 -11.65 -23.31
C VAL A 163 -10.27 -11.13 -24.12
N VAL A 164 -9.76 -11.88 -25.10
CA VAL A 164 -8.71 -11.40 -26.03
C VAL A 164 -9.18 -10.19 -26.84
N LYS A 165 -10.40 -10.19 -27.37
CA LYS A 165 -10.99 -9.02 -28.08
C LYS A 165 -11.12 -7.82 -27.14
N LEU A 166 -11.64 -8.05 -25.93
CA LEU A 166 -11.86 -7.01 -24.93
C LEU A 166 -10.54 -6.31 -24.57
N VAL A 167 -9.49 -7.10 -24.29
CA VAL A 167 -8.16 -6.60 -23.91
C VAL A 167 -7.44 -5.91 -25.06
N ARG A 168 -7.60 -6.38 -26.30
CA ARG A 168 -7.02 -5.71 -27.50
C ARG A 168 -7.65 -4.35 -27.80
N ASN A 169 -8.85 -4.07 -27.28
CA ASN A 169 -9.57 -2.82 -27.48
C ASN A 169 -9.45 -1.86 -26.26
N ILE A 170 -8.53 -2.15 -25.33
CA ILE A 170 -8.17 -1.25 -24.22
C ILE A 170 -7.34 -0.09 -24.78
N ASP A 171 -8.02 1.00 -25.14
CA ASP A 171 -7.39 2.28 -25.46
C ASP A 171 -7.00 3.05 -24.18
N ALA A 172 -6.25 4.15 -24.35
CA ALA A 172 -5.85 5.02 -23.25
C ALA A 172 -6.99 5.88 -22.67
N ALA A 173 -8.21 5.78 -23.24
CA ALA A 173 -9.38 6.57 -22.83
C ALA A 173 -10.25 5.81 -21.84
N THR A 174 -10.70 4.63 -22.26
CA THR A 174 -11.69 3.77 -21.61
C THR A 174 -11.08 2.51 -21.01
N GLY A 175 -9.83 2.20 -21.38
CA GLY A 175 -9.13 0.96 -21.07
C GLY A 175 -9.13 0.59 -19.59
N TYR A 176 -8.81 1.52 -18.69
CA TYR A 176 -8.87 1.25 -17.24
C TYR A 176 -10.27 0.82 -16.78
N ARG A 177 -11.32 1.52 -17.25
CA ARG A 177 -12.71 1.19 -16.88
C ARG A 177 -13.05 -0.22 -17.33
N VAL A 178 -12.78 -0.54 -18.60
CA VAL A 178 -13.06 -1.86 -19.20
C VAL A 178 -12.26 -2.96 -18.53
N TYR A 179 -10.96 -2.74 -18.25
CA TYR A 179 -10.08 -3.67 -17.54
C TYR A 179 -10.58 -3.96 -16.14
N ARG A 180 -10.80 -2.90 -15.34
CA ARG A 180 -11.22 -3.00 -13.93
C ARG A 180 -12.60 -3.61 -13.75
N GLU A 181 -13.58 -3.22 -14.57
CA GLU A 181 -14.94 -3.77 -14.47
C GLU A 181 -15.00 -5.25 -14.88
N ASN A 182 -14.09 -5.72 -15.73
CA ASN A 182 -13.99 -7.11 -16.13
C ASN A 182 -12.87 -7.88 -15.42
N LEU A 183 -12.15 -7.28 -14.47
CA LEU A 183 -10.97 -7.87 -13.83
C LEU A 183 -11.19 -9.30 -13.28
N PRO A 184 -12.31 -9.63 -12.60
CA PRO A 184 -12.59 -11.00 -12.17
C PRO A 184 -12.71 -12.00 -13.33
N HIS A 185 -13.19 -11.55 -14.49
CA HIS A 185 -13.27 -12.35 -15.72
C HIS A 185 -11.89 -12.48 -16.39
N LEU A 186 -11.04 -11.44 -16.32
CA LEU A 186 -9.64 -11.52 -16.78
C LEU A 186 -8.81 -12.50 -15.94
N ASP A 187 -8.93 -12.43 -14.61
CA ASP A 187 -8.30 -13.39 -13.69
C ASP A 187 -8.79 -14.83 -13.92
N HIS A 188 -10.10 -15.01 -14.14
CA HIS A 188 -10.64 -16.33 -14.46
C HIS A 188 -10.17 -16.84 -15.83
N ALA A 189 -10.05 -15.97 -16.83
CA ALA A 189 -9.52 -16.30 -18.16
C ALA A 189 -8.04 -16.67 -18.12
N LEU A 190 -7.23 -16.11 -17.22
CA LEU A 190 -5.86 -16.57 -16.99
C LEU A 190 -5.84 -18.01 -16.43
N ALA A 191 -6.61 -18.26 -15.38
CA ALA A 191 -6.67 -19.57 -14.74
C ALA A 191 -7.26 -20.67 -15.66
N LEU A 192 -8.21 -20.30 -16.51
CA LEU A 192 -8.79 -21.19 -17.52
C LEU A 192 -7.84 -21.41 -18.71
N GLY A 193 -7.24 -20.33 -19.23
CA GLY A 193 -6.31 -20.36 -20.36
C GLY A 193 -5.12 -21.28 -20.12
N GLU A 194 -4.57 -21.29 -18.89
CA GLU A 194 -3.48 -22.18 -18.46
C GLU A 194 -3.83 -23.68 -18.54
N THR A 195 -5.10 -24.03 -18.77
CA THR A 195 -5.59 -25.42 -18.91
C THR A 195 -6.28 -25.74 -20.25
N VAL A 196 -6.74 -24.73 -21.00
CA VAL A 196 -7.57 -24.90 -22.22
C VAL A 196 -6.83 -24.52 -23.52
N MET A 197 -5.83 -23.64 -23.43
CA MET A 197 -5.02 -23.19 -24.56
C MET A 197 -3.75 -24.03 -24.72
N ASP A 198 -3.14 -23.96 -25.91
CA ASP A 198 -1.72 -24.31 -26.01
C ASP A 198 -0.83 -23.23 -25.37
N ARG A 199 0.44 -23.55 -25.15
CA ARG A 199 1.41 -22.67 -24.47
C ARG A 199 1.69 -21.36 -25.21
N ASP A 200 1.67 -21.38 -26.55
CA ASP A 200 1.95 -20.23 -27.41
C ASP A 200 0.71 -19.33 -27.56
N GLU A 201 -0.49 -19.93 -27.60
CA GLU A 201 -1.77 -19.25 -27.38
C GLU A 201 -1.80 -18.53 -26.03
N PHE A 202 -1.53 -19.24 -24.94
CA PHE A 202 -1.53 -18.67 -23.59
C PHE A 202 -0.45 -17.58 -23.42
N GLY A 203 0.72 -17.76 -24.04
CA GLY A 203 1.77 -16.72 -24.09
C GLY A 203 1.31 -15.41 -24.75
N ARG A 204 0.45 -15.47 -25.78
CA ARG A 204 -0.17 -14.27 -26.37
C ARG A 204 -1.21 -13.64 -25.45
N VAL A 205 -1.99 -14.42 -24.71
CA VAL A 205 -2.97 -13.90 -23.74
C VAL A 205 -2.26 -13.17 -22.60
N LEU A 206 -1.18 -13.74 -22.06
CA LEU A 206 -0.34 -13.12 -21.04
C LEU A 206 0.25 -11.78 -21.52
N ASP A 207 0.80 -11.73 -22.73
CA ASP A 207 1.36 -10.49 -23.31
C ASP A 207 0.28 -9.40 -23.47
N LEU A 208 -0.86 -9.75 -24.06
CA LEU A 208 -1.99 -8.82 -24.23
C LEU A 208 -2.56 -8.33 -22.89
N MET A 209 -2.73 -9.22 -21.90
CA MET A 209 -3.20 -8.80 -20.57
C MET A 209 -2.18 -7.98 -19.80
N GLY A 210 -0.88 -8.16 -20.08
CA GLY A 210 0.19 -7.31 -19.58
C GLY A 210 0.13 -5.90 -20.17
N ILE A 211 -0.10 -5.78 -21.48
CA ILE A 211 -0.37 -4.49 -22.15
C ILE A 211 -1.66 -3.85 -21.60
N GLY A 212 -2.71 -4.63 -21.38
CA GLY A 212 -3.96 -4.16 -20.78
C GLY A 212 -3.76 -3.62 -19.35
N ALA A 213 -3.01 -4.34 -18.52
CA ALA A 213 -2.62 -3.90 -17.18
C ALA A 213 -1.77 -2.62 -17.22
N TYR A 214 -0.88 -2.49 -18.20
CA TYR A 214 -0.08 -1.27 -18.41
C TYR A 214 -0.95 -0.05 -18.76
N SER A 215 -1.87 -0.18 -19.71
CA SER A 215 -2.85 0.88 -20.04
C SER A 215 -3.81 1.19 -18.87
N ALA A 216 -4.03 0.24 -17.97
CA ALA A 216 -4.76 0.43 -16.71
C ALA A 216 -3.92 1.06 -15.58
N GLY A 217 -2.61 1.25 -15.78
CA GLY A 217 -1.69 1.76 -14.75
C GLY A 217 -1.32 0.75 -13.66
N GLU A 218 -1.71 -0.53 -13.80
CA GLU A 218 -1.38 -1.62 -12.89
C GLU A 218 0.03 -2.18 -13.17
N LEU A 219 1.04 -1.31 -13.14
CA LEU A 219 2.41 -1.58 -13.64
C LEU A 219 3.07 -2.84 -13.06
N LEU A 220 2.82 -3.17 -11.79
CA LEU A 220 3.35 -4.39 -11.17
C LEU A 220 2.71 -5.67 -11.74
N ARG A 221 1.40 -5.65 -11.99
CA ARG A 221 0.66 -6.74 -12.64
C ARG A 221 1.03 -6.86 -14.12
N ALA A 222 1.22 -5.72 -14.80
CA ALA A 222 1.77 -5.67 -16.15
C ALA A 222 3.15 -6.34 -16.22
N LYS A 223 4.05 -6.03 -15.29
CA LYS A 223 5.38 -6.65 -15.20
C LYS A 223 5.29 -8.17 -15.03
N GLU A 224 4.46 -8.67 -14.11
CA GLU A 224 4.31 -10.13 -13.91
C GLU A 224 3.79 -10.83 -15.18
N LEU A 225 2.75 -10.29 -15.81
CA LEU A 225 2.14 -10.88 -17.00
C LEU A 225 3.10 -10.86 -18.20
N LEU A 226 3.83 -9.77 -18.42
CA LEU A 226 4.81 -9.65 -19.49
C LEU A 226 6.06 -10.50 -19.25
N ASP A 227 6.53 -10.66 -18.01
CA ASP A 227 7.60 -11.62 -17.71
C ASP A 227 7.12 -13.06 -17.90
N ARG A 228 5.95 -13.44 -17.38
CA ARG A 228 5.37 -14.78 -17.65
C ARG A 228 5.24 -15.05 -19.15
N ALA A 229 4.82 -14.05 -19.94
CA ALA A 229 4.78 -14.15 -21.40
C ALA A 229 6.19 -14.30 -22.00
N LEU A 230 7.18 -13.53 -21.54
CA LEU A 230 8.57 -13.62 -22.01
C LEU A 230 9.19 -15.00 -21.71
N GLN A 231 9.03 -15.52 -20.49
CA GLN A 231 9.51 -16.85 -20.11
C GLN A 231 8.80 -17.97 -20.89
N ALA A 232 7.52 -17.79 -21.24
CA ALA A 232 6.77 -18.74 -22.05
C ALA A 232 7.43 -18.96 -23.44
N ASP A 233 7.89 -17.88 -24.08
CA ASP A 233 8.49 -17.90 -25.43
C ASP A 233 10.01 -18.14 -25.44
N LEU A 234 10.77 -17.63 -24.45
CA LEU A 234 12.23 -17.82 -24.37
C LEU A 234 12.64 -19.31 -24.43
N LEU A 235 11.89 -20.14 -23.72
CA LEU A 235 12.06 -21.60 -23.64
C LEU A 235 11.67 -22.36 -24.92
N HIS A 236 11.13 -21.69 -25.95
CA HIS A 236 10.71 -22.33 -27.20
C HIS A 236 11.35 -21.72 -28.45
N PHE A 237 11.38 -20.39 -28.55
CA PHE A 237 11.93 -19.67 -29.72
C PHE A 237 13.39 -19.22 -29.54
N GLY A 238 13.96 -19.36 -28.33
CA GLY A 238 15.30 -18.87 -27.99
C GLY A 238 15.38 -17.34 -27.92
N GLU A 239 16.55 -16.80 -27.56
CA GLU A 239 16.71 -15.35 -27.36
C GLU A 239 16.50 -14.52 -28.63
N ASP A 240 16.74 -15.10 -29.81
CA ASP A 240 16.62 -14.42 -31.11
C ASP A 240 15.29 -14.63 -31.84
N GLY A 241 14.28 -15.18 -31.16
CA GLY A 241 12.91 -15.25 -31.68
C GLY A 241 12.25 -13.85 -31.78
N PRO A 242 11.63 -13.46 -32.91
CA PRO A 242 11.00 -12.13 -33.04
C PRO A 242 9.95 -11.82 -31.96
N ARG A 243 9.22 -12.85 -31.49
CA ARG A 243 8.26 -12.71 -30.38
C ARG A 243 8.94 -12.44 -29.04
N VAL A 244 10.10 -13.05 -28.80
CA VAL A 244 10.94 -12.76 -27.63
C VAL A 244 11.44 -11.33 -27.67
N THR A 245 11.88 -10.83 -28.84
CA THR A 245 12.24 -9.42 -29.02
C THR A 245 11.06 -8.49 -28.67
N SER A 246 9.85 -8.77 -29.18
CA SER A 246 8.65 -7.99 -28.85
C SER A 246 8.31 -8.02 -27.35
N ARG A 247 8.28 -9.20 -26.72
CA ARG A 247 7.95 -9.33 -25.28
C ARG A 247 9.01 -8.73 -24.37
N ARG A 248 10.31 -8.78 -24.75
CA ARG A 248 11.38 -8.05 -24.05
C ARG A 248 11.17 -6.54 -24.14
N SER A 249 10.80 -6.00 -25.30
CA SER A 249 10.48 -4.57 -25.44
C SER A 249 9.28 -4.15 -24.60
N ASN A 250 8.18 -4.91 -24.62
CA ASN A 250 7.00 -4.65 -23.78
C ASN A 250 7.38 -4.62 -22.29
N LEU A 251 8.10 -5.64 -21.81
CA LEU A 251 8.56 -5.70 -20.42
C LEU A 251 9.53 -4.56 -20.07
N ALA A 252 10.42 -4.17 -20.99
CA ALA A 252 11.35 -3.06 -20.80
C ALA A 252 10.66 -1.70 -20.65
N VAL A 253 9.57 -1.44 -21.39
CA VAL A 253 8.72 -0.25 -21.18
C VAL A 253 8.11 -0.26 -19.78
N VAL A 254 7.59 -1.39 -19.31
CA VAL A 254 7.01 -1.46 -17.94
C VAL A 254 8.09 -1.33 -16.86
N LEU A 255 9.27 -1.93 -17.06
CA LEU A 255 10.43 -1.75 -16.17
C LEU A 255 10.89 -0.28 -16.12
N ARG A 256 10.83 0.44 -17.25
CA ARG A 256 11.14 1.87 -17.34
C ARG A 256 10.18 2.70 -16.49
N GLU A 257 8.87 2.54 -16.66
CA GLU A 257 7.87 3.26 -15.86
C GLU A 257 7.88 2.87 -14.37
N LEU A 258 8.24 1.62 -14.04
CA LEU A 258 8.56 1.18 -12.68
C LEU A 258 9.91 1.68 -12.15
N GLY A 259 10.65 2.48 -12.90
CA GLY A 259 11.94 3.05 -12.48
C GLY A 259 13.01 1.99 -12.23
N ASP A 260 12.91 0.82 -12.85
CA ASP A 260 13.97 -0.18 -12.92
C ASP A 260 14.77 -0.05 -14.22
N LEU A 261 15.24 1.18 -14.44
CA LEU A 261 16.03 1.58 -15.59
C LEU A 261 17.23 0.67 -15.89
N PRO A 262 17.96 0.11 -14.90
CA PRO A 262 19.03 -0.87 -15.19
C PRO A 262 18.52 -2.15 -15.87
N GLN A 263 17.36 -2.69 -15.45
CA GLN A 263 16.76 -3.84 -16.13
C GLN A 263 16.16 -3.43 -17.48
N ALA A 264 15.46 -2.30 -17.55
CA ALA A 264 14.94 -1.78 -18.83
C ALA A 264 16.06 -1.59 -19.88
N LYS A 265 17.19 -1.01 -19.48
CA LYS A 265 18.40 -0.88 -20.31
C LYS A 265 18.89 -2.25 -20.78
N SER A 266 19.09 -3.20 -19.86
CA SER A 266 19.57 -4.55 -20.21
C SER A 266 18.62 -5.30 -21.16
N HIS A 267 17.31 -5.16 -20.99
CA HIS A 267 16.33 -5.74 -21.91
C HIS A 267 16.35 -5.08 -23.30
N PHE A 268 16.48 -3.75 -23.39
CA PHE A 268 16.61 -3.04 -24.68
C PHE A 268 17.97 -3.28 -25.36
N GLU A 269 19.06 -3.44 -24.61
CA GLU A 269 20.37 -3.86 -25.14
C GLU A 269 20.30 -5.27 -25.73
N ALA A 270 19.63 -6.22 -25.05
CA ALA A 270 19.41 -7.56 -25.56
C ALA A 270 18.52 -7.57 -26.84
N VAL A 271 17.48 -6.75 -26.87
CA VAL A 271 16.62 -6.51 -28.05
C VAL A 271 17.44 -5.95 -29.22
N LEU A 272 18.20 -4.88 -29.00
CA LEU A 272 19.04 -4.25 -30.01
C LEU A 272 20.08 -5.23 -30.58
N ALA A 273 20.77 -5.98 -29.72
CA ALA A 273 21.73 -7.00 -30.15
C ALA A 273 21.07 -8.15 -30.94
N SER A 274 19.82 -8.50 -30.61
CA SER A 274 19.04 -9.51 -31.35
C SER A 274 18.63 -9.02 -32.75
N ASP A 275 18.13 -7.77 -32.86
CA ASP A 275 17.75 -7.19 -34.15
C ASP A 275 18.97 -6.94 -35.05
N ILE A 276 20.13 -6.55 -34.49
CA ILE A 276 21.38 -6.45 -35.24
C ILE A 276 21.80 -7.82 -35.78
N ARG A 277 21.71 -8.89 -34.98
CA ARG A 277 21.99 -10.27 -35.45
C ARG A 277 21.02 -10.73 -36.54
N ARG A 278 19.74 -10.36 -36.46
CA ARG A 278 18.70 -10.83 -37.38
C ARG A 278 18.63 -10.04 -38.69
N TRP A 279 18.88 -8.73 -38.64
CA TRP A 279 18.62 -7.81 -39.76
C TRP A 279 19.82 -6.96 -40.20
N GLY A 280 20.86 -6.84 -39.37
CA GLY A 280 22.01 -5.95 -39.61
C GLY A 280 21.77 -4.50 -39.14
N GLU A 281 22.87 -3.79 -38.87
CA GLU A 281 22.91 -2.43 -38.29
C GLU A 281 22.06 -1.38 -39.03
N GLU A 282 21.85 -1.56 -40.34
CA GLU A 282 21.16 -0.60 -41.20
C GLU A 282 19.64 -0.82 -41.29
N HIS A 283 19.06 -1.77 -40.56
CA HIS A 283 17.62 -2.06 -40.68
C HIS A 283 16.74 -1.18 -39.78
N SER A 284 15.55 -0.78 -40.25
CA SER A 284 14.59 0.05 -39.48
C SER A 284 14.24 -0.55 -38.10
N ALA A 285 14.11 -1.88 -37.98
CA ALA A 285 13.90 -2.52 -36.68
C ALA A 285 15.05 -2.22 -35.68
N VAL A 286 16.30 -2.15 -36.16
CA VAL A 286 17.44 -1.75 -35.34
C VAL A 286 17.37 -0.27 -34.97
N ALA A 287 16.94 0.61 -35.88
CA ALA A 287 16.72 2.03 -35.57
C ALA A 287 15.62 2.25 -34.52
N MET A 288 14.55 1.47 -34.55
CA MET A 288 13.51 1.44 -33.50
C MET A 288 14.09 0.97 -32.17
N SER A 289 14.85 -0.14 -32.15
CA SER A 289 15.48 -0.67 -30.95
C SER A 289 16.56 0.26 -30.36
N ARG A 290 17.32 0.99 -31.20
CA ARG A 290 18.21 2.09 -30.78
C ARG A 290 17.42 3.23 -30.14
N SER A 291 16.28 3.61 -30.71
CA SER A 291 15.42 4.69 -30.19
C SER A 291 14.83 4.35 -28.82
N ASN A 292 14.37 3.11 -28.62
CA ASN A 292 13.84 2.65 -27.33
C ASN A 292 14.93 2.61 -26.24
N LEU A 293 16.14 2.14 -26.58
CA LEU A 293 17.29 2.17 -25.67
C LEU A 293 17.68 3.62 -25.31
N ALA A 294 17.65 4.54 -26.27
CA ALA A 294 17.98 5.95 -26.04
C ALA A 294 17.06 6.63 -25.01
N LEU A 295 15.76 6.29 -24.97
CA LEU A 295 14.83 6.82 -23.95
C LEU A 295 15.24 6.41 -22.54
N VAL A 296 15.65 5.16 -22.32
CA VAL A 296 16.11 4.69 -20.99
C VAL A 296 17.47 5.30 -20.62
N LEU A 297 18.35 5.54 -21.61
CA LEU A 297 19.61 6.26 -21.39
C LEU A 297 19.37 7.72 -21.01
N GLN A 298 18.38 8.39 -21.61
CA GLN A 298 17.95 9.73 -21.23
C GLN A 298 17.44 9.76 -19.78
N ASP A 299 16.60 8.80 -19.37
CA ASP A 299 16.12 8.70 -17.98
C ASP A 299 17.23 8.38 -16.96
N LEU A 300 18.30 7.70 -17.40
CA LEU A 300 19.51 7.44 -16.61
C LEU A 300 20.47 8.64 -16.58
N GLY A 301 20.21 9.69 -17.36
CA GLY A 301 21.09 10.86 -17.50
C GLY A 301 22.28 10.67 -18.45
N ASP A 302 22.39 9.53 -19.15
CA ASP A 302 23.35 9.35 -20.25
C ASP A 302 22.78 9.91 -21.57
N VAL A 303 22.51 11.21 -21.53
CA VAL A 303 21.91 11.98 -22.64
C VAL A 303 22.86 12.01 -23.85
N THR A 304 24.17 11.83 -23.63
CA THR A 304 25.19 11.73 -24.68
C THR A 304 25.09 10.42 -25.46
N GLN A 305 24.99 9.26 -24.80
CA GLN A 305 24.78 7.99 -25.48
C GLN A 305 23.39 7.93 -26.14
N ALA A 306 22.36 8.50 -25.49
CA ALA A 306 21.03 8.64 -26.08
C ALA A 306 21.05 9.44 -27.40
N LYS A 307 21.80 10.55 -27.47
CA LYS A 307 21.96 11.35 -28.70
C LYS A 307 22.56 10.52 -29.83
N GLN A 308 23.67 9.82 -29.57
CA GLN A 308 24.36 9.01 -30.58
C GLN A 308 23.46 7.91 -31.17
N LEU A 309 22.67 7.24 -30.33
CA LEU A 309 21.72 6.21 -30.79
C LEU A 309 20.60 6.80 -31.65
N LEU A 310 20.07 7.97 -31.30
CA LEU A 310 19.00 8.63 -32.05
C LEU A 310 19.48 9.29 -33.34
N GLU A 311 20.71 9.82 -33.37
CA GLU A 311 21.35 10.29 -34.60
C GLU A 311 21.59 9.13 -35.59
N SER A 312 22.06 7.98 -35.10
CA SER A 312 22.19 6.74 -35.87
C SER A 312 20.83 6.22 -36.37
N ALA A 313 19.82 6.16 -35.50
CA ALA A 313 18.46 5.74 -35.88
C ALA A 313 17.86 6.67 -36.95
N LEU A 314 17.97 7.99 -36.78
CA LEU A 314 17.48 8.98 -37.72
C LEU A 314 18.19 8.91 -39.08
N ALA A 315 19.48 8.57 -39.12
CA ALA A 315 20.20 8.34 -40.38
C ALA A 315 19.67 7.10 -41.14
N VAL A 316 19.51 5.98 -40.44
CA VAL A 316 18.95 4.74 -41.02
C VAL A 316 17.53 4.95 -41.56
N GLU A 317 16.67 5.61 -40.79
CA GLU A 317 15.27 5.88 -41.17
C GLU A 317 15.18 6.82 -42.39
N ARG A 318 16.04 7.85 -42.44
CA ARG A 318 16.17 8.72 -43.61
C ARG A 318 16.58 7.97 -44.87
N GLN A 319 17.52 7.04 -44.76
CA GLN A 319 17.97 6.23 -45.89
C GLN A 319 16.89 5.27 -46.42
N HIS A 320 16.07 4.72 -45.54
CA HIS A 320 15.05 3.72 -45.91
C HIS A 320 13.71 4.33 -46.36
N HIS A 321 13.29 5.43 -45.73
CA HIS A 321 11.96 6.00 -45.94
C HIS A 321 11.95 7.43 -46.50
N GLY A 322 13.11 8.09 -46.61
CA GLY A 322 13.23 9.49 -47.07
C GLY A 322 12.80 10.52 -46.02
N GLU A 323 13.14 11.80 -46.25
CA GLU A 323 12.88 12.89 -45.31
C GLU A 323 11.38 13.14 -45.03
N ASP A 324 10.51 12.78 -45.98
CA ASP A 324 9.05 12.92 -45.96
C ASP A 324 8.36 11.63 -45.47
N SER A 325 8.76 11.13 -44.29
CA SER A 325 8.23 9.91 -43.67
C SER A 325 7.83 10.12 -42.21
N SER A 326 6.73 9.48 -41.80
CA SER A 326 6.24 9.47 -40.41
C SER A 326 7.25 8.87 -39.44
N VAL A 327 8.05 7.88 -39.86
CA VAL A 327 9.08 7.29 -38.99
C VAL A 327 10.22 8.29 -38.80
N VAL A 328 10.64 8.98 -39.87
CA VAL A 328 11.65 10.05 -39.80
C VAL A 328 11.15 11.24 -38.97
N ALA A 329 9.90 11.67 -39.12
CA ALA A 329 9.30 12.72 -38.30
C ALA A 329 9.22 12.33 -36.80
N THR A 330 8.99 11.04 -36.51
CA THR A 330 9.04 10.51 -35.14
C THR A 330 10.47 10.52 -34.60
N SER A 331 11.46 10.03 -35.37
CA SER A 331 12.88 10.04 -34.99
C SER A 331 13.44 11.46 -34.82
N ARG A 332 13.03 12.42 -35.66
CA ARG A 332 13.30 13.87 -35.47
C ARG A 332 12.78 14.36 -34.11
N SER A 333 11.55 13.98 -33.75
CA SER A 333 10.89 14.38 -32.50
C SER A 333 11.57 13.78 -31.26
N ASN A 334 11.98 12.51 -31.33
CA ASN A 334 12.70 11.84 -30.24
C ASN A 334 14.09 12.46 -30.02
N LEU A 335 14.87 12.67 -31.10
CA LEU A 335 16.17 13.33 -31.03
C LEU A 335 16.06 14.76 -30.49
N ALA A 336 14.99 15.49 -30.84
CA ALA A 336 14.75 16.83 -30.32
C ALA A 336 14.56 16.87 -28.79
N GLY A 337 13.95 15.84 -28.18
CA GLY A 337 13.82 15.74 -26.73
C GLY A 337 15.19 15.63 -26.04
N VAL A 338 16.05 14.74 -26.54
CA VAL A 338 17.42 14.56 -26.05
C VAL A 338 18.27 15.83 -26.23
N LEU A 339 18.15 16.50 -27.38
CA LEU A 339 18.78 17.81 -27.63
C LEU A 339 18.23 18.90 -26.70
N GLN A 340 16.95 18.84 -26.30
CA GLN A 340 16.35 19.80 -25.38
C GLN A 340 16.93 19.69 -23.95
N ASP A 341 17.41 18.50 -23.55
CA ASP A 341 18.02 18.27 -22.25
C ASP A 341 19.54 18.50 -22.23
N LEU A 342 20.21 18.37 -23.38
CA LEU A 342 21.58 18.89 -23.58
C LEU A 342 21.64 20.43 -23.70
N GLY A 343 20.50 21.11 -23.80
CA GLY A 343 20.45 22.56 -24.02
C GLY A 343 20.71 22.99 -25.47
N GLU A 344 20.76 22.06 -26.42
CA GLU A 344 20.88 22.31 -27.87
C GLU A 344 19.53 22.76 -28.49
N LEU A 345 18.88 23.72 -27.82
CA LEU A 345 17.48 24.11 -28.06
C LEU A 345 17.18 24.54 -29.50
N VAL A 346 18.15 25.18 -30.18
CA VAL A 346 18.00 25.62 -31.58
C VAL A 346 17.92 24.42 -32.53
N ALA A 347 18.70 23.36 -32.27
CA ALA A 347 18.65 22.13 -33.05
C ALA A 347 17.37 21.33 -32.76
N ALA A 348 16.98 21.22 -31.49
CA ALA A 348 15.71 20.63 -31.06
C ALA A 348 14.50 21.31 -31.74
N ARG A 349 14.48 22.66 -31.74
CA ARG A 349 13.44 23.47 -32.39
C ARG A 349 13.34 23.14 -33.88
N LYS A 350 14.47 23.11 -34.59
CA LYS A 350 14.51 22.82 -36.04
C LYS A 350 13.90 21.45 -36.35
N LEU A 351 14.30 20.41 -35.62
CA LEU A 351 13.80 19.05 -35.84
C LEU A 351 12.29 18.93 -35.57
N LEU A 352 11.78 19.61 -34.54
CA LEU A 352 10.34 19.64 -34.23
C LEU A 352 9.53 20.50 -35.21
N GLU A 353 10.08 21.59 -35.75
CA GLU A 353 9.44 22.30 -36.86
C GLU A 353 9.37 21.44 -38.13
N GLU A 354 10.42 20.67 -38.45
CA GLU A 354 10.41 19.72 -39.58
C GLU A 354 9.40 18.58 -39.36
N ALA A 355 9.36 17.99 -38.17
CA ALA A 355 8.40 16.94 -37.83
C ALA A 355 6.95 17.44 -37.83
N LEU A 356 6.70 18.64 -37.28
CA LEU A 356 5.36 19.23 -37.23
C LEU A 356 4.81 19.49 -38.63
N ARG A 357 5.61 20.06 -39.54
CA ARG A 357 5.22 20.28 -40.94
C ARG A 357 4.86 18.97 -41.67
N TYR A 358 5.56 17.88 -41.38
CA TYR A 358 5.21 16.57 -41.93
C TYR A 358 3.86 16.08 -41.37
N PHE A 359 3.68 16.08 -40.04
CA PHE A 359 2.46 15.57 -39.42
C PHE A 359 1.22 16.42 -39.77
N GLU A 360 1.34 17.75 -39.85
CA GLU A 360 0.27 18.67 -40.28
C GLU A 360 -0.12 18.42 -41.74
N LYS A 361 0.84 18.10 -42.61
CA LYS A 361 0.63 17.74 -44.03
C LYS A 361 -0.06 16.38 -44.19
N GLU A 362 0.37 15.38 -43.44
CA GLU A 362 -0.08 13.98 -43.61
C GLU A 362 -1.43 13.69 -42.95
N HIS A 363 -1.64 14.21 -41.74
CA HIS A 363 -2.80 13.85 -40.91
C HIS A 363 -3.80 15.00 -40.68
N GLY A 364 -3.47 16.21 -41.15
CA GLY A 364 -4.27 17.40 -40.91
C GLY A 364 -4.14 17.94 -39.47
N ASP A 365 -4.70 19.14 -39.29
CA ASP A 365 -4.44 20.00 -38.15
C ASP A 365 -4.82 19.39 -36.79
N ASP A 366 -5.85 18.54 -36.74
CA ASP A 366 -6.42 18.06 -35.48
C ASP A 366 -5.85 16.74 -34.96
N HIS A 367 -5.02 16.05 -35.75
CA HIS A 367 -4.60 14.68 -35.40
C HIS A 367 -3.76 14.63 -34.11
N GLN A 368 -3.93 13.57 -33.31
CA GLN A 368 -3.29 13.47 -31.99
C GLN A 368 -1.75 13.51 -32.03
N ILE A 369 -1.12 13.05 -33.13
CA ILE A 369 0.34 13.14 -33.31
C ILE A 369 0.79 14.59 -33.58
N VAL A 370 -0.04 15.40 -34.24
CA VAL A 370 0.19 16.84 -34.45
C VAL A 370 0.09 17.58 -33.12
N ALA A 371 -0.97 17.34 -32.34
CA ALA A 371 -1.11 17.90 -30.98
C ALA A 371 0.10 17.57 -30.09
N THR A 372 0.62 16.33 -30.18
CA THR A 372 1.82 15.89 -29.45
C THR A 372 3.07 16.63 -29.93
N CYS A 373 3.28 16.76 -31.25
CA CYS A 373 4.41 17.49 -31.81
C CYS A 373 4.37 18.99 -31.49
N ARG A 374 3.17 19.61 -31.47
CA ARG A 374 2.95 20.99 -31.03
C ARG A 374 3.34 21.20 -29.56
N ALA A 375 2.93 20.29 -28.67
CA ALA A 375 3.29 20.36 -27.25
C ALA A 375 4.81 20.22 -27.01
N ASN A 376 5.49 19.34 -27.77
CA ASN A 376 6.94 19.19 -27.70
C ASN A 376 7.66 20.45 -28.24
N LEU A 377 7.22 21.00 -29.38
CA LEU A 377 7.76 22.24 -29.92
C LEU A 377 7.55 23.43 -28.96
N ALA A 378 6.39 23.52 -28.31
CA ALA A 378 6.11 24.53 -27.30
C ALA A 378 7.03 24.41 -26.07
N SER A 379 7.33 23.19 -25.61
CA SER A 379 8.31 22.93 -24.54
C SER A 379 9.70 23.48 -24.89
N VAL A 380 10.16 23.27 -26.13
CA VAL A 380 11.44 23.81 -26.60
C VAL A 380 11.39 25.34 -26.72
N LEU A 381 10.33 25.90 -27.30
CA LEU A 381 10.16 27.35 -27.46
C LEU A 381 10.06 28.07 -26.10
N HIS A 382 9.43 27.46 -25.09
CA HIS A 382 9.42 27.96 -23.71
C HIS A 382 10.84 27.99 -23.12
N LYS A 383 11.65 26.92 -23.25
CA LYS A 383 13.07 26.94 -22.83
C LYS A 383 13.91 27.99 -23.61
N ILE A 384 13.51 28.39 -24.83
CA ILE A 384 14.16 29.45 -25.64
C ILE A 384 13.69 30.87 -25.22
N GLY A 385 12.51 31.00 -24.61
CA GLY A 385 11.86 32.28 -24.30
C GLY A 385 10.86 32.77 -25.37
N ASP A 386 10.56 31.98 -26.40
CA ASP A 386 9.47 32.25 -27.36
C ASP A 386 8.12 31.80 -26.78
N VAL A 387 7.75 32.48 -25.70
CA VAL A 387 6.58 32.23 -24.86
C VAL A 387 5.27 32.32 -25.65
N SER A 388 5.14 33.34 -26.51
CA SER A 388 3.91 33.60 -27.26
C SER A 388 3.60 32.47 -28.22
N ARG A 389 4.62 31.94 -28.93
CA ARG A 389 4.43 30.81 -29.84
C ARG A 389 4.25 29.50 -29.08
N ALA A 390 4.91 29.31 -27.94
CA ALA A 390 4.67 28.16 -27.07
C ALA A 390 3.21 28.10 -26.58
N ARG A 391 2.64 29.24 -26.16
CA ARG A 391 1.23 29.36 -25.77
C ARG A 391 0.28 28.95 -26.90
N GLU A 392 0.41 29.56 -28.08
CA GLU A 392 -0.45 29.28 -29.24
C GLU A 392 -0.44 27.78 -29.62
N LEU A 393 0.73 27.15 -29.62
CA LEU A 393 0.89 25.73 -29.94
C LEU A 393 0.23 24.81 -28.90
N LEU A 394 0.26 25.18 -27.62
CA LEU A 394 -0.38 24.42 -26.54
C LEU A 394 -1.90 24.60 -26.51
N GLU A 395 -2.39 25.80 -26.78
CA GLU A 395 -3.83 26.08 -26.96
C GLU A 395 -4.39 25.24 -28.14
N ARG A 396 -3.73 25.28 -29.31
CA ARG A 396 -4.09 24.42 -30.46
C ARG A 396 -3.95 22.91 -30.15
N ALA A 397 -2.95 22.47 -29.38
CA ALA A 397 -2.80 21.06 -29.01
C ALA A 397 -3.95 20.56 -28.12
N ILE A 398 -4.43 21.40 -27.18
CA ILE A 398 -5.58 21.07 -26.32
C ILE A 398 -6.86 21.03 -27.15
N ASP A 399 -7.11 22.04 -28.00
CA ASP A 399 -8.34 22.12 -28.80
C ASP A 399 -8.47 20.95 -29.78
N SER A 400 -7.41 20.63 -30.53
CA SER A 400 -7.38 19.51 -31.48
C SER A 400 -7.52 18.15 -30.78
N SER A 401 -6.84 17.94 -29.65
CA SER A 401 -6.96 16.70 -28.87
C SER A 401 -8.36 16.53 -28.26
N ARG A 402 -8.97 17.62 -27.77
CA ARG A 402 -10.37 17.64 -27.30
C ARG A 402 -11.35 17.33 -28.42
N ALA A 403 -11.13 17.85 -29.61
CA ALA A 403 -12.01 17.63 -30.77
C ALA A 403 -12.03 16.16 -31.21
N ASN A 404 -10.87 15.49 -31.22
CA ASN A 404 -10.75 14.10 -31.67
C ASN A 404 -11.02 13.05 -30.58
N LEU A 405 -10.68 13.33 -29.32
CA LEU A 405 -10.70 12.33 -28.23
C LEU A 405 -11.72 12.62 -27.12
N GLY A 406 -12.36 13.80 -27.16
CA GLY A 406 -13.30 14.26 -26.14
C GLY A 406 -12.63 14.95 -24.95
N GLU A 407 -13.44 15.73 -24.22
CA GLU A 407 -13.01 16.60 -23.11
C GLU A 407 -12.33 15.85 -21.95
N ASP A 408 -12.71 14.60 -21.76
CA ASP A 408 -12.30 13.76 -20.63
C ASP A 408 -11.07 12.90 -20.91
N HIS A 409 -10.47 12.95 -22.11
CA HIS A 409 -9.38 12.04 -22.48
C HIS A 409 -8.06 12.35 -21.73
N PRO A 410 -7.35 11.34 -21.17
CA PRO A 410 -6.08 11.55 -20.46
C PRO A 410 -4.98 12.31 -21.21
N SER A 411 -4.94 12.22 -22.54
CA SER A 411 -4.06 13.07 -23.37
C SER A 411 -4.39 14.57 -23.26
N VAL A 412 -5.67 14.93 -23.26
CA VAL A 412 -6.12 16.32 -23.11
C VAL A 412 -5.78 16.82 -21.69
N ALA A 413 -5.99 15.98 -20.66
CA ALA A 413 -5.53 16.27 -19.29
C ALA A 413 -4.00 16.46 -19.22
N THR A 414 -3.23 15.73 -20.01
CA THR A 414 -1.78 15.85 -20.07
C THR A 414 -1.34 17.13 -20.78
N PHE A 415 -1.95 17.50 -21.91
CA PHE A 415 -1.69 18.80 -22.57
C PHE A 415 -2.10 19.98 -21.70
N ARG A 416 -3.26 19.91 -21.00
CA ARG A 416 -3.67 20.88 -19.96
C ARG A 416 -2.63 21.03 -18.87
N SER A 417 -2.12 19.92 -18.33
CA SER A 417 -1.06 19.94 -17.30
C SER A 417 0.24 20.57 -17.80
N ASN A 418 0.63 20.31 -19.04
CA ASN A 418 1.84 20.90 -19.63
C ASN A 418 1.67 22.41 -19.86
N PHE A 419 0.52 22.84 -20.38
CA PHE A 419 0.21 24.26 -20.57
C PHE A 419 0.13 25.03 -19.25
N ALA A 420 -0.46 24.42 -18.21
CA ALA A 420 -0.48 24.99 -16.88
C ALA A 420 0.92 25.20 -16.29
N MET A 421 1.86 24.29 -16.52
CA MET A 421 3.25 24.47 -16.06
C MET A 421 3.97 25.59 -16.82
N VAL A 422 3.72 25.77 -18.13
CA VAL A 422 4.18 26.97 -18.87
C VAL A 422 3.58 28.23 -18.26
N LEU A 423 2.25 28.31 -18.12
CA LEU A 423 1.56 29.46 -17.51
C LEU A 423 2.05 29.79 -16.09
N LYS A 424 2.42 28.77 -15.30
CA LYS A 424 3.04 28.94 -13.98
C LYS A 424 4.37 29.70 -14.04
N ASP A 425 5.20 29.40 -15.04
CA ASP A 425 6.49 30.06 -15.24
C ASP A 425 6.33 31.51 -15.77
N LEU A 426 5.17 31.82 -16.39
CA LEU A 426 4.78 33.17 -16.81
C LEU A 426 4.11 34.01 -15.72
N GLY A 427 3.78 33.41 -14.58
CA GLY A 427 3.04 34.05 -13.50
C GLY A 427 1.52 34.09 -13.67
N ASP A 428 0.95 33.47 -14.71
CA ASP A 428 -0.51 33.26 -14.80
C ASP A 428 -0.94 32.07 -13.95
N LEU A 429 -0.82 32.27 -12.63
CA LEU A 429 -1.16 31.30 -11.60
C LEU A 429 -2.68 31.13 -11.41
N ALA A 430 -3.50 31.82 -12.21
CA ALA A 430 -4.95 31.64 -12.26
C ALA A 430 -5.28 30.61 -13.35
N GLN A 431 -4.95 30.89 -14.61
CA GLN A 431 -5.22 29.98 -15.73
C GLN A 431 -4.49 28.63 -15.54
N ALA A 432 -3.27 28.63 -14.97
CA ALA A 432 -2.56 27.41 -14.60
C ALA A 432 -3.33 26.54 -13.59
N LYS A 433 -3.94 27.16 -12.56
CA LYS A 433 -4.70 26.43 -11.53
C LYS A 433 -5.93 25.77 -12.12
N ASP A 434 -6.67 26.48 -12.97
CA ASP A 434 -7.91 25.99 -13.55
C ASP A 434 -7.68 24.86 -14.57
N LEU A 435 -6.65 24.96 -15.41
CA LEU A 435 -6.25 23.89 -16.32
C LEU A 435 -5.80 22.62 -15.57
N LEU A 436 -5.10 22.75 -14.44
CA LEU A 436 -4.72 21.61 -13.60
C LEU A 436 -5.90 21.02 -12.82
N ASN A 437 -6.88 21.82 -12.41
CA ASN A 437 -8.14 21.32 -11.87
C ASN A 437 -8.92 20.51 -12.92
N GLN A 438 -9.02 21.00 -14.16
CA GLN A 438 -9.63 20.27 -15.28
C GLN A 438 -8.88 18.96 -15.56
N ALA A 439 -7.55 19.00 -15.63
CA ALA A 439 -6.71 17.83 -15.85
C ALA A 439 -6.84 16.78 -14.73
N LEU A 440 -6.82 17.21 -13.47
CA LEU A 440 -6.97 16.32 -12.31
C LEU A 440 -8.37 15.70 -12.26
N ALA A 441 -9.42 16.47 -12.54
CA ALA A 441 -10.79 15.94 -12.59
C ALA A 441 -10.99 14.96 -13.77
N SER A 442 -10.34 15.21 -14.90
CA SER A 442 -10.32 14.31 -16.07
C SER A 442 -9.59 13.00 -15.76
N ASP A 443 -8.37 13.05 -15.19
CA ASP A 443 -7.66 11.85 -14.74
C ASP A 443 -8.49 11.06 -13.69
N LEU A 444 -9.11 11.73 -12.70
CA LEU A 444 -9.94 11.09 -11.67
C LEU A 444 -11.27 10.49 -12.19
N ARG A 445 -11.71 10.82 -13.41
CA ARG A 445 -12.84 10.12 -14.06
C ARG A 445 -12.43 8.82 -14.74
N ASN A 446 -11.16 8.71 -15.16
CA ASN A 446 -10.64 7.57 -15.92
C ASN A 446 -9.74 6.64 -15.10
N PHE A 447 -9.20 7.09 -13.96
CA PHE A 447 -8.19 6.38 -13.18
C PHE A 447 -8.48 6.39 -11.67
N PRO A 448 -7.94 5.43 -10.90
CA PRO A 448 -8.09 5.43 -9.45
C PRO A 448 -7.21 6.51 -8.80
N ASP A 449 -7.55 6.86 -7.56
CA ASP A 449 -6.85 7.91 -6.79
C ASP A 449 -5.33 7.68 -6.65
N SER A 450 -4.92 6.41 -6.64
CA SER A 450 -3.52 5.96 -6.57
C SER A 450 -2.74 6.02 -7.89
N HIS A 451 -3.35 6.42 -9.01
CA HIS A 451 -2.72 6.36 -10.32
C HIS A 451 -1.54 7.35 -10.46
N PRO A 452 -0.40 6.97 -11.10
CA PRO A 452 0.71 7.89 -11.35
C PRO A 452 0.32 9.18 -12.08
N GLY A 453 -0.66 9.12 -12.99
CA GLY A 453 -1.22 10.31 -13.64
C GLY A 453 -1.85 11.30 -12.65
N VAL A 454 -2.74 10.80 -11.78
CA VAL A 454 -3.40 11.59 -10.72
C VAL A 454 -2.36 12.19 -9.77
N ALA A 455 -1.38 11.41 -9.34
CA ALA A 455 -0.27 11.87 -8.50
C ALA A 455 0.55 13.01 -9.16
N SER A 456 0.81 12.89 -10.46
CA SER A 456 1.54 13.89 -11.24
C SER A 456 0.76 15.21 -11.35
N LYS A 457 -0.54 15.16 -11.70
CA LYS A 457 -1.39 16.36 -11.75
C LYS A 457 -1.54 17.01 -10.36
N ARG A 458 -1.65 16.23 -9.27
CA ARG A 458 -1.62 16.74 -7.88
C ARG A 458 -0.33 17.49 -7.56
N SER A 459 0.83 16.91 -7.88
CA SER A 459 2.11 17.59 -7.64
C SER A 459 2.27 18.87 -8.47
N ASN A 460 1.77 18.90 -9.71
CA ASN A 460 1.84 20.11 -10.54
C ASN A 460 0.89 21.20 -10.00
N LEU A 461 -0.34 20.84 -9.62
CA LEU A 461 -1.29 21.75 -8.97
C LEU A 461 -0.72 22.33 -7.67
N ALA A 462 -0.06 21.50 -6.86
CA ALA A 462 0.63 21.95 -5.66
C ALA A 462 1.76 22.96 -5.93
N LEU A 463 2.54 22.78 -7.01
CA LEU A 463 3.57 23.75 -7.40
C LEU A 463 2.96 25.10 -7.85
N VAL A 464 1.78 25.09 -8.49
CA VAL A 464 1.04 26.32 -8.81
C VAL A 464 0.51 26.99 -7.54
N LEU A 465 -0.09 26.22 -6.62
CA LEU A 465 -0.57 26.74 -5.33
C LEU A 465 0.58 27.31 -4.47
N ALA A 466 1.72 26.64 -4.41
CA ALA A 466 2.90 27.13 -3.71
C ALA A 466 3.40 28.47 -4.29
N ALA A 467 3.43 28.61 -5.62
CA ALA A 467 3.77 29.87 -6.28
C ALA A 467 2.78 31.01 -5.98
N ARG A 468 1.53 30.70 -5.60
CA ARG A 468 0.52 31.68 -5.17
C ARG A 468 0.61 32.05 -3.67
N GLY A 469 1.42 31.33 -2.89
CA GLY A 469 1.41 31.40 -1.43
C GLY A 469 0.33 30.54 -0.75
N ASP A 470 -0.42 29.73 -1.51
CA ASP A 470 -1.45 28.78 -1.01
C ASP A 470 -0.79 27.52 -0.37
N LEU A 471 0.26 27.72 0.44
CA LEU A 471 1.24 26.69 0.85
C LEU A 471 0.61 25.47 1.55
N SER A 472 -0.36 25.65 2.45
CA SER A 472 -1.01 24.54 3.15
C SER A 472 -1.81 23.61 2.23
N GLN A 473 -2.40 24.16 1.16
CA GLN A 473 -3.07 23.35 0.14
C GLN A 473 -2.04 22.62 -0.74
N ALA A 474 -0.90 23.26 -1.05
CA ALA A 474 0.20 22.62 -1.74
C ALA A 474 0.79 21.44 -0.93
N THR A 475 1.00 21.59 0.38
CA THR A 475 1.40 20.50 1.29
C THR A 475 0.42 19.32 1.20
N THR A 476 -0.88 19.57 1.35
CA THR A 476 -1.91 18.52 1.32
C THR A 476 -1.93 17.76 0.00
N LEU A 477 -1.83 18.47 -1.14
CA LEU A 477 -1.78 17.84 -2.47
C LEU A 477 -0.47 17.06 -2.71
N LEU A 478 0.65 17.50 -2.12
CA LEU A 478 1.93 16.80 -2.24
C LEU A 478 2.01 15.57 -1.33
N GLU A 479 1.40 15.59 -0.15
CA GLU A 479 1.25 14.40 0.69
C GLU A 479 0.35 13.36 0.02
N LEU A 480 -0.75 13.78 -0.64
CA LEU A 480 -1.59 12.91 -1.47
C LEU A 480 -0.85 12.38 -2.73
N ALA A 481 -0.07 13.22 -3.42
CA ALA A 481 0.74 12.79 -4.57
C ALA A 481 1.82 11.79 -4.17
N LEU A 482 2.48 12.04 -3.04
CA LEU A 482 3.48 11.15 -2.45
C LEU A 482 2.86 9.79 -2.12
N GLU A 483 1.75 9.76 -1.40
CA GLU A 483 1.08 8.52 -1.02
C GLU A 483 0.52 7.73 -2.22
N SER A 484 -0.06 8.42 -3.21
CA SER A 484 -0.50 7.80 -4.47
C SER A 484 0.69 7.15 -5.18
N GLY A 485 1.79 7.89 -5.35
CA GLY A 485 3.02 7.40 -5.97
C GLY A 485 3.69 6.25 -5.21
N ARG A 486 3.68 6.27 -3.87
CA ARG A 486 4.21 5.17 -3.05
C ARG A 486 3.46 3.86 -3.29
N ARG A 487 2.12 3.92 -3.43
CA ARG A 487 1.29 2.73 -3.71
C ARG A 487 1.47 2.19 -5.12
N SER A 488 1.63 3.05 -6.14
CA SER A 488 1.70 2.62 -7.54
C SER A 488 3.12 2.34 -8.05
N LEU A 489 4.13 3.04 -7.54
CA LEU A 489 5.52 3.01 -8.04
C LEU A 489 6.54 2.53 -6.98
N GLY A 490 6.17 2.54 -5.70
CA GLY A 490 7.05 2.17 -4.58
C GLY A 490 7.92 3.32 -4.04
N GLU A 491 8.30 3.21 -2.77
CA GLU A 491 9.04 4.24 -1.99
C GLU A 491 10.35 4.72 -2.66
N GLY A 492 11.04 3.80 -3.33
CA GLY A 492 12.33 4.02 -3.98
C GLY A 492 12.26 4.58 -5.40
N HIS A 493 11.06 4.90 -5.91
CA HIS A 493 10.91 5.43 -7.27
C HIS A 493 11.38 6.89 -7.37
N TRP A 494 11.99 7.26 -8.49
CA TRP A 494 12.52 8.61 -8.69
C TRP A 494 11.43 9.68 -8.80
N VAL A 495 10.23 9.33 -9.29
CA VAL A 495 9.06 10.22 -9.30
C VAL A 495 8.52 10.43 -7.87
N VAL A 496 8.55 9.40 -7.02
CA VAL A 496 8.22 9.51 -5.59
C VAL A 496 9.24 10.40 -4.87
N ALA A 497 10.53 10.28 -5.21
CA ALA A 497 11.57 11.21 -4.75
C ALA A 497 11.34 12.66 -5.23
N LYS A 498 10.80 12.86 -6.45
CA LYS A 498 10.39 14.19 -6.94
C LYS A 498 9.23 14.78 -6.14
N TYR A 499 8.18 14.01 -5.85
CA TYR A 499 7.06 14.48 -5.00
C TYR A 499 7.55 14.82 -3.59
N ARG A 500 8.41 13.98 -3.01
CA ARG A 500 9.01 14.19 -1.69
C ARG A 500 9.91 15.44 -1.64
N ALA A 501 10.69 15.70 -2.71
CA ALA A 501 11.51 16.91 -2.83
C ALA A 501 10.65 18.18 -3.04
N ASN A 502 9.55 18.09 -3.79
CA ASN A 502 8.58 19.18 -3.93
C ASN A 502 7.92 19.51 -2.58
N LEU A 503 7.52 18.50 -1.80
CA LEU A 503 6.99 18.67 -0.44
C LEU A 503 8.00 19.37 0.47
N ALA A 504 9.26 18.96 0.41
CA ALA A 504 10.34 19.60 1.16
C ALA A 504 10.54 21.09 0.79
N LEU A 505 10.40 21.46 -0.49
CA LEU A 505 10.47 22.87 -0.91
C LEU A 505 9.33 23.70 -0.30
N VAL A 506 8.11 23.19 -0.29
CA VAL A 506 6.95 23.85 0.34
C VAL A 506 7.14 23.96 1.86
N LEU A 507 7.63 22.91 2.53
CA LEU A 507 7.92 22.93 3.96
C LEU A 507 9.05 23.92 4.32
N LYS A 508 10.10 24.03 3.49
CA LYS A 508 11.17 25.02 3.64
C LYS A 508 10.69 26.46 3.51
N ASP A 509 9.65 26.72 2.73
CA ASP A 509 9.02 28.05 2.62
C ASP A 509 7.88 28.28 3.64
N LEU A 510 7.34 27.22 4.27
CA LEU A 510 6.56 27.27 5.51
C LEU A 510 7.41 27.44 6.79
N GLY A 511 8.73 27.21 6.71
CA GLY A 511 9.66 27.29 7.84
C GLY A 511 9.93 25.97 8.58
N ASP A 512 9.31 24.86 8.18
CA ASP A 512 9.64 23.51 8.68
C ASP A 512 10.90 22.97 7.98
N LEU A 513 12.02 23.62 8.32
CA LEU A 513 13.35 23.27 7.82
C LEU A 513 13.81 21.85 8.24
N PRO A 514 13.52 21.34 9.47
CA PRO A 514 13.89 19.98 9.85
C PRO A 514 13.23 18.91 8.97
N ARG A 515 11.92 18.97 8.75
CA ARG A 515 11.21 18.01 7.90
C ARG A 515 11.59 18.19 6.43
N ALA A 516 11.79 19.43 5.97
CA ALA A 516 12.31 19.69 4.63
C ALA A 516 13.71 19.08 4.41
N LYS A 517 14.60 19.14 5.41
CA LYS A 517 15.93 18.52 5.35
C LYS A 517 15.82 17.00 5.20
N GLU A 518 15.06 16.36 6.09
CA GLU A 518 14.87 14.90 6.11
C GLU A 518 14.32 14.38 4.78
N LEU A 519 13.26 15.03 4.27
CA LEU A 519 12.62 14.65 3.01
C LEU A 519 13.54 14.82 1.79
N LEU A 520 14.44 15.81 1.79
CA LEU A 520 15.46 15.96 0.73
C LEU A 520 16.58 14.93 0.86
N GLU A 521 17.02 14.60 2.07
CA GLU A 521 17.99 13.51 2.29
C GLU A 521 17.41 12.17 1.79
N GLN A 522 16.17 11.84 2.13
CA GLN A 522 15.45 10.68 1.60
C GLN A 522 15.31 10.71 0.06
N SER A 523 15.05 11.87 -0.55
CA SER A 523 14.96 12.01 -2.01
C SER A 523 16.31 11.85 -2.73
N ILE A 524 17.39 12.38 -2.17
CA ILE A 524 18.75 12.16 -2.67
C ILE A 524 19.09 10.66 -2.59
N ASP A 525 18.80 10.03 -1.46
CA ASP A 525 19.11 8.62 -1.22
C ASP A 525 18.35 7.67 -2.17
N ALA A 526 17.06 7.95 -2.43
CA ALA A 526 16.24 7.19 -3.37
C ALA A 526 16.69 7.41 -4.83
N ALA A 527 16.85 8.68 -5.25
CA ALA A 527 17.22 8.99 -6.63
C ALA A 527 18.64 8.49 -6.97
N ARG A 528 19.63 8.67 -6.07
CA ARG A 528 21.00 8.15 -6.28
C ARG A 528 21.01 6.63 -6.48
N LYS A 529 20.24 5.87 -5.68
CA LYS A 529 20.17 4.40 -5.75
C LYS A 529 19.60 3.87 -7.08
N LYS A 530 18.88 4.70 -7.85
CA LYS A 530 18.26 4.31 -9.12
C LYS A 530 18.85 4.98 -10.36
N LEU A 531 19.38 6.21 -10.22
CA LEU A 531 19.84 7.05 -11.34
C LEU A 531 21.36 7.36 -11.29
N GLY A 532 22.06 7.01 -10.20
CA GLY A 532 23.45 7.39 -9.98
C GLY A 532 23.64 8.78 -9.35
N ASP A 533 24.87 9.09 -8.95
CA ASP A 533 25.21 10.31 -8.20
C ASP A 533 25.18 11.60 -9.04
N GLU A 534 25.51 11.51 -10.33
CA GLU A 534 25.63 12.66 -11.25
C GLU A 534 24.30 13.01 -11.95
N HIS A 535 23.22 12.28 -11.69
CA HIS A 535 21.94 12.52 -12.35
C HIS A 535 21.38 13.92 -12.00
N PRO A 536 20.88 14.73 -12.95
CA PRO A 536 20.42 16.11 -12.71
C PRO A 536 19.43 16.28 -11.55
N ASN A 537 18.51 15.34 -11.35
CA ASN A 537 17.60 15.33 -10.18
C ASN A 537 18.37 15.24 -8.84
N VAL A 538 19.41 14.40 -8.73
CA VAL A 538 20.21 14.23 -7.51
C VAL A 538 20.99 15.50 -7.21
N ILE A 539 21.59 16.12 -8.23
CA ILE A 539 22.27 17.42 -8.13
C ILE A 539 21.27 18.50 -7.66
N THR A 540 20.07 18.55 -8.26
CA THR A 540 19.01 19.49 -7.87
C THR A 540 18.57 19.31 -6.42
N TYR A 541 18.37 18.07 -5.96
CA TYR A 541 17.99 17.80 -4.57
C TYR A 541 19.13 18.15 -3.59
N ARG A 542 20.39 17.95 -3.97
CA ARG A 542 21.57 18.40 -3.20
C ARG A 542 21.63 19.92 -3.08
N MET A 543 21.35 20.66 -4.15
CA MET A 543 21.29 22.13 -4.11
C MET A 543 20.15 22.63 -3.21
N ASN A 544 18.98 22.01 -3.28
CA ASN A 544 17.85 22.30 -2.40
C ASN A 544 18.19 22.00 -0.93
N LEU A 545 18.85 20.88 -0.65
CA LEU A 545 19.31 20.52 0.69
C LEU A 545 20.34 21.52 1.23
N ALA A 546 21.26 22.00 0.39
CA ALA A 546 22.23 23.02 0.77
C ALA A 546 21.57 24.36 1.14
N GLU A 547 20.51 24.79 0.43
CA GLU A 547 19.74 25.98 0.81
C GLU A 547 18.92 25.77 2.10
N VAL A 548 18.33 24.58 2.32
CA VAL A 548 17.68 24.23 3.60
C VAL A 548 18.68 24.30 4.75
N VAL A 549 19.83 23.63 4.62
CA VAL A 549 20.89 23.63 5.65
C VAL A 549 21.47 25.04 5.87
N LYS A 550 21.59 25.85 4.82
CA LYS A 550 21.98 27.26 4.93
C LYS A 550 20.94 28.08 5.71
N ARG A 551 19.63 27.89 5.47
CA ARG A 551 18.56 28.52 6.28
C ARG A 551 18.59 28.03 7.73
N MET A 552 18.81 26.73 7.97
CA MET A 552 18.95 26.16 9.32
C MET A 552 20.16 26.75 10.04
N ASN A 553 21.31 26.86 9.38
CA ASN A 553 22.52 27.45 9.94
C ASN A 553 22.36 28.95 10.21
N ALA A 554 21.60 29.68 9.38
CA ALA A 554 21.26 31.08 9.65
C ALA A 554 20.36 31.22 10.88
N ALA A 555 19.30 30.40 11.00
CA ALA A 555 18.43 30.38 12.18
C ALA A 555 19.19 29.95 13.45
N ALA A 556 20.06 28.94 13.35
CA ALA A 556 20.92 28.49 14.43
C ALA A 556 21.97 29.54 14.82
N ALA A 557 22.53 30.30 13.87
CA ALA A 557 23.45 31.40 14.16
C ALA A 557 22.74 32.58 14.84
N VAL A 558 21.50 32.90 14.46
CA VAL A 558 20.65 33.88 15.17
C VAL A 558 20.33 33.40 16.59
N SER A 559 20.12 32.09 16.78
CA SER A 559 19.95 31.50 18.13
C SER A 559 21.26 31.50 18.94
N ALA A 560 22.39 31.20 18.30
CA ALA A 560 23.71 31.17 18.95
C ALA A 560 24.16 32.57 19.38
N ALA A 561 23.96 33.59 18.53
CA ALA A 561 24.21 34.99 18.88
C ALA A 561 23.33 35.48 20.04
N ARG A 562 22.11 34.93 20.20
CA ARG A 562 21.26 35.18 21.38
C ARG A 562 21.80 34.50 22.65
N THR A 563 22.52 33.39 22.55
CA THR A 563 23.15 32.71 23.71
C THR A 563 24.57 33.19 24.02
N GLU A 564 25.31 33.76 23.05
CA GLU A 564 26.66 34.30 23.26
C GLU A 564 26.64 35.74 23.81
N SER A 565 25.51 36.45 23.70
CA SER A 565 25.28 37.64 24.53
C SER A 565 25.19 37.21 26.00
N LYS A 566 26.17 37.63 26.82
CA LYS A 566 26.26 37.24 28.24
C LYS A 566 24.98 37.53 29.03
N GLU A 567 24.27 36.48 29.41
CA GLU A 567 23.19 36.49 30.40
C GLU A 567 23.34 35.30 31.36
N PRO A 568 22.86 35.41 32.61
CA PRO A 568 23.07 34.39 33.63
C PRO A 568 22.22 33.14 33.36
N THR A 569 22.83 31.96 33.52
CA THR A 569 22.14 30.69 33.34
C THR A 569 21.08 30.45 34.42
N MET A 570 19.87 30.12 33.98
CA MET A 570 18.68 29.84 34.80
C MET A 570 18.92 28.73 35.85
N THR A 571 19.29 29.12 37.06
CA THR A 571 19.40 28.24 38.24
C THR A 571 18.68 28.77 39.47
N GLU A 572 18.31 30.05 39.51
CA GLU A 572 17.50 30.64 40.57
C GLU A 572 16.01 30.75 40.19
N THR A 573 15.13 30.43 41.14
CA THR A 573 13.70 30.73 41.04
C THR A 573 13.43 32.16 41.49
N HIS A 574 12.87 32.97 40.62
CA HIS A 574 12.58 34.39 40.83
C HIS A 574 11.26 34.59 41.58
N ASP A 575 11.13 35.74 42.23
CA ASP A 575 9.89 36.11 42.90
C ASP A 575 8.84 36.58 41.88
N VAL A 576 9.22 37.43 40.91
CA VAL A 576 8.29 38.02 39.92
C VAL A 576 8.83 37.91 38.49
N PHE A 577 8.05 37.35 37.57
CA PHE A 577 8.23 37.50 36.13
C PHE A 577 7.45 38.72 35.60
N ILE A 578 8.04 39.50 34.70
CA ILE A 578 7.39 40.63 34.02
C ILE A 578 7.43 40.44 32.50
N CYS A 579 6.25 40.54 31.87
CA CYS A 579 6.07 40.54 30.41
C CYS A 579 5.34 41.82 29.96
N HIS A 580 5.66 42.35 28.77
CA HIS A 580 5.08 43.60 28.27
C HIS A 580 4.68 43.58 26.79
N ALA A 581 3.65 44.36 26.47
CA ALA A 581 3.35 44.85 25.12
C ALA A 581 3.48 46.39 25.14
N SER A 582 4.62 46.89 24.65
CA SER A 582 5.02 48.31 24.69
C SER A 582 6.37 48.51 23.99
N GLU A 583 6.39 49.34 22.95
CA GLU A 583 7.59 49.70 22.17
C GLU A 583 8.61 50.51 23.02
N ASP A 584 8.14 51.30 23.99
CA ASP A 584 8.93 52.24 24.82
C ASP A 584 9.51 51.58 26.10
N LYS A 585 10.27 50.48 25.94
CA LYS A 585 10.78 49.63 27.04
C LYS A 585 11.50 50.43 28.14
N ALA A 586 12.45 51.28 27.74
CA ALA A 586 13.35 52.00 28.65
C ALA A 586 12.62 53.00 29.56
N ARG A 587 11.45 53.47 29.15
CA ARG A 587 10.66 54.46 29.89
C ARG A 587 9.73 53.83 30.94
N PHE A 588 9.39 52.56 30.80
CA PHE A 588 8.37 51.92 31.64
C PHE A 588 8.84 50.66 32.36
N VAL A 589 9.48 49.72 31.65
CA VAL A 589 9.83 48.41 32.21
C VAL A 589 11.05 48.53 33.12
N GLU A 590 12.10 49.21 32.65
CA GLU A 590 13.38 49.31 33.34
C GLU A 590 13.30 50.10 34.67
N PRO A 591 12.58 51.25 34.77
CA PRO A 591 12.34 51.92 36.04
C PRO A 591 11.49 51.10 37.03
N LEU A 592 10.46 50.38 36.55
CA LEU A 592 9.62 49.55 37.40
C LEU A 592 10.39 48.36 37.99
N VAL A 593 11.23 47.72 37.17
CA VAL A 593 12.17 46.68 37.65
C VAL A 593 13.09 47.24 38.72
N ALA A 594 13.71 48.41 38.49
CA ALA A 594 14.60 49.04 39.46
C ALA A 594 13.91 49.31 40.80
N ALA A 595 12.66 49.79 40.78
CA ALA A 595 11.86 50.00 42.00
C ALA A 595 11.52 48.69 42.73
N LEU A 596 11.11 47.65 42.00
CA LEU A 596 10.78 46.33 42.58
C LEU A 596 12.01 45.63 43.18
N VAL A 597 13.17 45.73 42.52
CA VAL A 597 14.47 45.25 43.04
C VAL A 597 14.92 46.08 44.24
N GLY A 598 14.71 47.41 44.22
CA GLY A 598 14.94 48.29 45.37
C GLY A 598 14.08 47.94 46.60
N HIS A 599 12.90 47.34 46.38
CA HIS A 599 12.06 46.75 47.43
C HIS A 599 12.40 45.30 47.79
N GLY A 600 13.52 44.74 47.28
CA GLY A 600 14.02 43.43 47.68
C GLY A 600 13.34 42.23 47.02
N LEU A 601 12.64 42.42 45.89
CA LEU A 601 12.13 41.32 45.07
C LEU A 601 13.14 40.89 44.02
N ARG A 602 13.32 39.58 43.82
CA ARG A 602 14.09 39.06 42.67
C ARG A 602 13.18 39.02 41.46
N VAL A 603 13.41 39.96 40.54
CA VAL A 603 12.60 40.15 39.33
C VAL A 603 13.32 39.57 38.12
N TRP A 604 12.60 38.75 37.33
CA TRP A 604 12.99 38.43 35.96
C TRP A 604 12.03 39.13 34.98
N TYR A 605 12.60 39.64 33.90
CA TYR A 605 11.93 40.36 32.81
C TYR A 605 12.87 40.23 31.61
N ASP A 606 12.39 39.93 30.40
CA ASP A 606 13.35 39.86 29.28
C ASP A 606 12.83 40.00 27.84
N ARG A 607 13.74 40.55 27.02
CA ARG A 607 13.95 40.55 25.55
C ARG A 607 12.82 40.65 24.54
N PHE A 608 11.60 40.21 24.82
CA PHE A 608 10.59 40.03 23.77
C PHE A 608 9.29 40.78 24.07
N GLU A 609 9.12 41.90 23.37
CA GLU A 609 7.79 42.43 23.09
C GLU A 609 6.94 41.36 22.37
N ILE A 610 5.63 41.33 22.68
CA ILE A 610 4.66 40.45 22.01
C ILE A 610 4.18 41.15 20.74
N GLY A 611 4.67 40.69 19.59
CA GLY A 611 4.25 41.15 18.27
C GLY A 611 3.05 40.37 17.72
N LEU A 612 2.43 40.92 16.67
CA LEU A 612 1.42 40.21 15.89
C LEU A 612 2.06 39.02 15.15
N GLY A 613 1.62 37.80 15.49
CA GLY A 613 2.11 36.54 14.91
C GLY A 613 3.03 35.71 15.80
N ASP A 614 3.36 36.17 17.01
CA ASP A 614 4.14 35.40 17.99
C ASP A 614 3.38 34.22 18.62
N ASP A 615 4.10 33.12 18.91
CA ASP A 615 3.64 32.13 19.88
C ASP A 615 3.81 32.66 21.31
N VAL A 616 2.75 33.31 21.80
CA VAL A 616 2.64 33.83 23.18
C VAL A 616 2.77 32.71 24.22
N ARG A 617 2.27 31.50 23.93
CA ARG A 617 2.30 30.35 24.85
C ARG A 617 3.73 29.89 25.06
N ALA A 618 4.55 29.80 24.01
CA ALA A 618 5.96 29.43 24.14
C ALA A 618 6.71 30.42 25.04
N LYS A 619 6.62 31.73 24.73
CA LYS A 619 7.30 32.80 25.48
C LYS A 619 6.88 32.83 26.95
N MET A 620 5.58 32.73 27.25
CA MET A 620 5.08 32.76 28.63
C MET A 620 5.42 31.49 29.43
N ASN A 621 5.44 30.31 28.82
CA ASN A 621 5.79 29.09 29.53
C ASN A 621 7.28 29.02 29.89
N GLU A 622 8.15 29.73 29.18
CA GLU A 622 9.53 29.97 29.61
C GLU A 622 9.53 30.93 30.83
N GLY A 623 8.89 32.09 30.69
CA GLY A 623 8.68 33.11 31.74
C GLY A 623 8.22 32.57 33.11
N LEU A 624 7.19 31.72 33.08
CA LEU A 624 6.53 31.21 34.28
C LEU A 624 7.21 29.96 34.88
N ARG A 625 8.08 29.25 34.14
CA ARG A 625 8.86 28.14 34.71
C ARG A 625 9.94 28.60 35.70
N GLY A 626 10.41 29.85 35.55
CA GLY A 626 11.42 30.44 36.41
C GLY A 626 10.91 31.22 37.63
N SER A 627 9.60 31.45 37.79
CA SER A 627 9.07 32.50 38.68
C SER A 627 7.77 32.15 39.41
N ARG A 628 7.60 32.63 40.66
CA ARG A 628 6.38 32.36 41.46
C ARG A 628 5.17 33.25 41.14
N PHE A 629 5.40 34.49 40.72
CA PHE A 629 4.35 35.45 40.34
C PHE A 629 4.59 35.93 38.91
N GLY A 630 3.51 36.27 38.19
CA GLY A 630 3.59 36.84 36.84
C GLY A 630 2.89 38.20 36.79
N VAL A 631 3.51 39.19 36.16
CA VAL A 631 2.96 40.53 35.95
C VAL A 631 2.93 40.80 34.46
N VAL A 632 1.78 41.23 33.94
CA VAL A 632 1.59 41.59 32.53
C VAL A 632 1.32 43.09 32.45
N LEU A 633 2.19 43.79 31.72
CA LEU A 633 2.18 45.23 31.55
C LEU A 633 1.67 45.59 30.14
N VAL A 634 0.63 46.41 30.04
CA VAL A 634 0.03 46.81 28.75
C VAL A 634 0.04 48.32 28.62
N SER A 635 0.71 48.84 27.58
CA SER A 635 0.73 50.28 27.31
C SER A 635 -0.60 50.79 26.75
N PRO A 636 -0.93 52.10 26.91
CA PRO A 636 -2.12 52.70 26.29
C PRO A 636 -2.10 52.71 24.75
N SER A 637 -0.93 52.55 24.14
CA SER A 637 -0.78 52.34 22.70
C SER A 637 -1.25 50.94 22.29
N SER A 638 -0.82 49.93 23.04
CA SER A 638 -1.04 48.51 22.76
C SER A 638 -2.44 48.03 23.18
N SER A 639 -3.08 48.68 24.15
CA SER A 639 -4.42 48.32 24.64
C SER A 639 -5.56 48.47 23.61
N LYS A 640 -5.28 49.03 22.43
CA LYS A 640 -6.21 49.08 21.29
C LYS A 640 -6.38 47.72 20.58
N PHE A 641 -5.40 46.83 20.71
CA PHE A 641 -5.36 45.56 19.98
C PHE A 641 -5.80 44.35 20.81
N TRP A 642 -5.94 44.50 22.13
CA TRP A 642 -6.18 43.40 23.07
C TRP A 642 -7.17 43.79 24.17
N PRO A 643 -8.45 43.39 24.09
CA PRO A 643 -9.45 43.66 25.12
C PRO A 643 -9.10 43.03 26.48
N GLN A 644 -9.32 43.79 27.56
CA GLN A 644 -8.96 43.38 28.93
C GLN A 644 -9.63 42.07 29.38
N ALA A 645 -10.88 41.83 28.95
CA ALA A 645 -11.61 40.60 29.25
C ALA A 645 -11.02 39.38 28.52
N GLU A 646 -10.52 39.55 27.29
CA GLU A 646 -9.96 38.48 26.47
C GLU A 646 -8.56 38.11 26.94
N LEU A 647 -7.68 39.09 27.22
CA LEU A 647 -6.39 38.84 27.88
C LEU A 647 -6.57 38.12 29.22
N GLY A 648 -7.52 38.60 30.04
CA GLY A 648 -7.86 38.00 31.32
C GLY A 648 -8.38 36.56 31.20
N ALA A 649 -9.15 36.25 30.15
CA ALA A 649 -9.62 34.89 29.87
C ALA A 649 -8.48 33.99 29.36
N LEU A 650 -7.74 34.43 28.34
CA LEU A 650 -6.68 33.67 27.67
C LEU A 650 -5.65 33.17 28.69
N PHE A 651 -5.09 34.08 29.50
CA PHE A 651 -4.05 33.71 30.48
C PHE A 651 -4.58 32.82 31.63
N ASN A 652 -5.85 32.95 32.03
CA ASN A 652 -6.48 32.05 33.02
C ASN A 652 -6.96 30.70 32.44
N GLN A 653 -6.99 30.56 31.11
CA GLN A 653 -7.31 29.33 30.40
C GLN A 653 -6.04 28.52 30.10
N GLU A 654 -4.97 29.20 29.67
CA GLU A 654 -3.62 28.66 29.46
C GLU A 654 -3.00 28.10 30.76
N ALA A 655 -3.07 28.85 31.87
CA ALA A 655 -2.40 28.52 33.14
C ALA A 655 -3.03 27.34 33.92
N ARG A 656 -3.84 26.50 33.27
CA ARG A 656 -4.49 25.32 33.88
C ARG A 656 -3.62 24.05 33.84
N GLY A 657 -2.49 24.08 33.13
CA GLY A 657 -1.62 22.91 32.92
C GLY A 657 -0.50 22.67 33.95
N THR A 658 -0.16 23.66 34.79
CA THR A 658 0.95 23.55 35.77
C THR A 658 0.42 23.38 37.20
N GLY A 659 1.01 22.44 37.95
CA GLY A 659 0.49 21.99 39.25
C GLY A 659 0.46 23.04 40.36
N GLU A 660 1.34 24.04 40.30
CA GLU A 660 1.23 25.27 41.09
C GLU A 660 0.83 26.42 40.15
N ARG A 661 -0.13 27.26 40.59
CA ARG A 661 -0.61 28.40 39.80
C ARG A 661 0.23 29.65 40.10
N PRO A 662 1.07 30.14 39.18
CA PRO A 662 1.60 31.50 39.31
C PRO A 662 0.44 32.49 39.27
N ARG A 663 0.40 33.44 40.20
CA ARG A 663 -0.66 34.46 40.21
C ARG A 663 -0.33 35.53 39.18
N ILE A 664 -1.20 35.70 38.19
CA ILE A 664 -1.04 36.68 37.11
C ILE A 664 -1.71 38.00 37.51
N LEU A 665 -0.96 39.10 37.47
CA LEU A 665 -1.42 40.46 37.75
C LEU A 665 -1.40 41.29 36.47
N PRO A 666 -2.56 41.58 35.86
CA PRO A 666 -2.65 42.55 34.77
C PRO A 666 -2.58 43.98 35.34
N VAL A 667 -1.64 44.79 34.85
CA VAL A 667 -1.49 46.20 35.26
C VAL A 667 -1.64 47.09 34.04
N ARG A 668 -2.56 48.05 34.14
CA ARG A 668 -2.77 49.14 33.18
C ARG A 668 -2.07 50.40 33.67
N CYS A 669 -1.42 51.12 32.76
CA CYS A 669 -0.47 52.19 33.07
C CYS A 669 -1.12 53.59 33.04
N ASP A 670 -2.45 53.65 33.05
CA ASP A 670 -3.28 54.79 32.69
C ASP A 670 -4.45 55.01 33.67
N LEU A 671 -4.21 54.75 34.96
CA LEU A 671 -5.07 55.30 36.02
C LEU A 671 -5.00 56.82 36.01
N SER A 672 -6.15 57.48 36.10
CA SER A 672 -6.20 58.93 36.24
C SER A 672 -5.67 59.38 37.61
N VAL A 673 -5.21 60.63 37.69
CA VAL A 673 -4.77 61.25 38.97
C VAL A 673 -5.91 61.22 40.00
N ASP A 674 -7.16 61.37 39.55
CA ASP A 674 -8.34 61.34 40.42
C ASP A 674 -8.60 59.94 41.01
N GLU A 675 -8.43 58.87 40.23
CA GLU A 675 -8.59 57.48 40.69
C GLU A 675 -7.48 57.03 41.66
N LEU A 676 -6.27 57.55 41.50
CA LEU A 676 -5.17 57.34 42.45
C LEU A 676 -5.41 58.13 43.74
N THR A 677 -5.82 59.40 43.63
CA THR A 677 -6.12 60.27 44.79
C THR A 677 -7.31 59.76 45.60
N ALA A 678 -8.28 59.09 44.96
CA ALA A 678 -9.40 58.44 45.64
C ALA A 678 -9.03 57.18 46.45
N ARG A 679 -7.78 56.68 46.35
CA ARG A 679 -7.33 55.42 46.98
C ARG A 679 -6.23 55.58 48.03
N ASP A 680 -5.50 56.71 48.04
CA ASP A 680 -4.51 57.03 49.08
C ASP A 680 -4.69 58.48 49.58
N PRO A 681 -5.05 58.69 50.86
CA PRO A 681 -5.20 60.02 51.45
C PRO A 681 -3.95 60.91 51.37
N LEU A 682 -2.75 60.33 51.21
CA LEU A 682 -1.48 61.09 51.14
C LEU A 682 -1.28 61.85 49.81
N LEU A 683 -2.08 61.56 48.78
CA LEU A 683 -2.01 62.22 47.47
C LEU A 683 -2.94 63.45 47.35
N ALA A 684 -3.82 63.66 48.33
CA ALA A 684 -4.83 64.72 48.30
C ALA A 684 -4.21 66.13 48.18
N GLY A 685 -4.46 66.80 47.05
CA GLY A 685 -4.10 68.21 46.81
C GLY A 685 -2.95 68.45 45.83
N ARG A 686 -2.25 67.42 45.34
CA ARG A 686 -1.21 67.58 44.31
C ARG A 686 -1.82 67.67 42.90
N ARG A 687 -1.69 68.84 42.25
CA ARG A 687 -2.16 69.07 40.86
C ARG A 687 -1.24 68.52 39.76
N SER A 688 -0.12 67.94 40.15
CA SER A 688 0.78 67.19 39.27
C SER A 688 1.46 66.12 40.12
N ILE A 689 1.48 64.89 39.60
CA ILE A 689 2.24 63.76 40.14
C ILE A 689 3.25 63.42 39.05
N GLY A 690 4.51 63.24 39.42
CA GLY A 690 5.57 62.87 38.49
C GLY A 690 5.30 61.47 37.90
N TRP A 691 5.69 61.24 36.64
CA TRP A 691 5.57 59.91 36.03
C TRP A 691 6.35 58.83 36.82
N GLU A 692 7.44 59.24 37.47
CA GLU A 692 8.22 58.44 38.43
C GLU A 692 7.43 58.07 39.70
N GLU A 693 6.67 59.02 40.28
CA GLU A 693 5.84 58.78 41.47
C GLU A 693 4.70 57.78 41.17
N GLY A 694 4.21 57.74 39.92
CA GLY A 694 3.23 56.75 39.46
C GLY A 694 3.79 55.33 39.34
N LEU A 695 5.02 55.19 38.82
CA LEU A 695 5.74 53.90 38.74
C LEU A 695 6.03 53.34 40.14
N ASP A 696 6.45 54.20 41.06
CA ASP A 696 6.71 53.89 42.47
C ASP A 696 5.43 53.44 43.21
N ALA A 697 4.27 54.03 42.91
CA ALA A 697 2.97 53.54 43.39
C ALA A 697 2.61 52.13 42.85
N VAL A 698 2.89 51.85 41.57
CA VAL A 698 2.71 50.51 40.99
C VAL A 698 3.67 49.48 41.62
N ALA A 699 4.93 49.85 41.85
CA ALA A 699 5.90 48.99 42.53
C ALA A 699 5.43 48.61 43.94
N ARG A 700 5.00 49.59 44.75
CA ARG A 700 4.40 49.35 46.07
C ARG A 700 3.19 48.43 46.03
N ALA A 701 2.31 48.58 45.03
CA ALA A 701 1.13 47.73 44.89
C ALA A 701 1.50 46.25 44.64
N ILE A 702 2.48 45.99 43.77
CA ILE A 702 3.00 44.65 43.47
C ILE A 702 3.68 44.05 44.71
N VAL A 703 4.58 44.79 45.37
CA VAL A 703 5.26 44.37 46.61
C VAL A 703 4.24 43.99 47.68
N GLY A 704 3.22 44.82 47.89
CA GLY A 704 2.14 44.53 48.84
C GLY A 704 1.35 43.25 48.53
N VAL A 705 1.19 42.88 47.25
CA VAL A 705 0.56 41.60 46.87
C VAL A 705 1.48 40.41 47.14
N VAL A 706 2.78 40.53 46.83
CA VAL A 706 3.77 39.48 47.10
C VAL A 706 3.91 39.24 48.60
N GLU A 707 4.02 40.29 49.42
CA GLU A 707 4.13 40.16 50.88
C GLU A 707 2.86 39.59 51.53
N ARG A 708 1.66 40.00 51.09
CA ARG A 708 0.41 39.37 51.56
C ARG A 708 0.33 37.89 51.19
N ALA A 709 0.89 37.49 50.04
CA ALA A 709 0.94 36.09 49.64
C ALA A 709 2.01 35.28 50.40
N ARG A 710 3.18 35.89 50.70
CA ARG A 710 4.20 35.31 51.60
C ARG A 710 3.64 35.11 53.02
N ALA A 711 2.95 36.10 53.58
CA ALA A 711 2.29 36.00 54.88
C ALA A 711 1.16 34.95 54.91
N GLY A 712 0.38 34.83 53.83
CA GLY A 712 -0.67 33.81 53.73
C GLY A 712 -0.15 32.37 53.77
N ALA A 713 1.12 32.13 53.45
CA ALA A 713 1.75 30.80 53.49
C ALA A 713 2.25 30.39 54.88
N SER A 714 2.42 31.31 55.84
CA SER A 714 2.96 30.99 57.17
C SER A 714 1.90 30.47 58.17
N ALA A 715 0.61 30.57 57.84
CA ALA A 715 -0.50 30.15 58.69
C ALA A 715 -0.76 28.62 58.71
N GLY A 716 0.09 27.81 58.06
CA GLY A 716 -0.18 26.40 57.73
C GLY A 716 0.83 25.37 58.20
N ALA A 717 1.64 25.64 59.24
CA ALA A 717 2.65 24.69 59.73
C ALA A 717 2.76 24.65 61.27
N GLY A 718 2.29 23.56 61.88
CA GLY A 718 2.45 23.27 63.31
C GLY A 718 2.33 21.77 63.61
N GLY A 719 3.32 21.20 64.29
CA GLY A 719 3.46 19.75 64.54
C GLY A 719 4.48 19.09 63.60
N THR A 720 5.76 18.94 63.96
CA THR A 720 6.38 17.84 64.76
C THR A 720 6.34 16.44 64.10
N ALA A 721 7.41 15.63 64.10
CA ALA A 721 8.85 15.81 64.35
C ALA A 721 9.62 14.50 64.00
N ALA A 722 10.95 14.57 63.76
CA ALA A 722 11.92 13.45 63.70
C ALA A 722 11.76 12.38 62.58
N ALA A 723 12.78 11.63 62.13
CA ALA A 723 14.25 11.81 62.11
C ALA A 723 14.90 10.78 61.14
N THR A 724 16.13 11.05 60.64
CA THR A 724 17.22 10.12 60.17
C THR A 724 16.87 8.80 59.44
N SER A 725 17.44 8.40 58.29
CA SER A 725 18.90 8.27 58.01
C SER A 725 19.24 7.91 56.53
N THR A 726 20.51 8.05 56.12
CA THR A 726 21.11 7.69 54.81
C THR A 726 22.47 6.96 54.99
N PRO A 727 23.19 6.49 53.93
CA PRO A 727 22.85 6.29 52.50
C PRO A 727 22.74 4.76 52.20
N PRO A 728 23.61 3.97 51.49
CA PRO A 728 24.78 4.19 50.60
C PRO A 728 24.59 3.66 49.14
N ARG A 729 25.68 3.51 48.37
CA ARG A 729 25.82 2.78 47.08
C ARG A 729 27.21 2.15 46.98
N PRO A 730 27.35 1.00 46.28
CA PRO A 730 28.36 0.82 45.20
C PRO A 730 27.74 0.12 43.96
N ALA A 731 28.37 -0.10 42.80
CA ALA A 731 29.53 0.50 42.09
C ALA A 731 29.50 0.04 40.59
N MET A 732 30.60 0.17 39.83
CA MET A 732 30.80 -0.34 38.45
C MET A 732 32.14 -1.07 38.34
N VAL A 733 32.32 -1.99 37.36
CA VAL A 733 33.57 -2.27 36.59
C VAL A 733 33.17 -2.82 35.19
N ALA A 734 34.03 -2.70 34.17
CA ALA A 734 33.81 -3.13 32.78
C ALA A 734 34.79 -4.24 32.29
N PRO A 735 35.44 -4.18 31.10
CA PRO A 735 35.07 -4.99 29.92
C PRO A 735 36.09 -6.08 29.50
N VAL A 736 35.76 -6.90 28.50
CA VAL A 736 36.61 -7.99 27.95
C VAL A 736 36.55 -8.05 26.41
N THR A 737 37.67 -8.40 25.76
CA THR A 737 37.81 -8.69 24.31
C THR A 737 38.67 -9.97 24.11
N PRO A 738 39.06 -10.40 22.89
CA PRO A 738 38.36 -11.49 22.19
C PRO A 738 39.20 -12.77 21.97
N GLY A 739 38.54 -13.90 21.68
CA GLY A 739 39.20 -15.13 21.24
C GLY A 739 38.23 -16.20 20.70
N SER A 740 38.56 -16.82 19.58
CA SER A 740 37.72 -17.82 18.89
C SER A 740 38.38 -19.21 18.88
N PRO A 741 37.65 -20.30 19.19
CA PRO A 741 38.07 -21.68 18.91
C PRO A 741 37.60 -22.15 17.51
N PRO A 742 38.21 -23.23 16.96
CA PRO A 742 37.93 -23.70 15.59
C PRO A 742 36.69 -24.61 15.46
N VAL A 743 36.20 -24.75 14.24
CA VAL A 743 35.09 -25.66 13.87
C VAL A 743 35.62 -27.10 13.66
N PRO A 744 35.02 -28.13 14.27
CA PRO A 744 35.36 -29.53 13.99
C PRO A 744 34.63 -30.05 12.75
N THR A 745 35.34 -30.80 11.91
CA THR A 745 34.77 -31.56 10.78
C THR A 745 34.40 -32.98 11.21
N SER A 746 33.25 -33.49 10.76
CA SER A 746 32.86 -34.90 10.95
C SER A 746 31.92 -35.37 9.84
N SER A 747 32.12 -36.62 9.40
CA SER A 747 31.30 -37.28 8.36
C SER A 747 29.86 -37.58 8.83
N PRO A 748 28.90 -37.75 7.90
CA PRO A 748 27.52 -38.08 8.24
C PRO A 748 27.42 -39.46 8.93
N ALA A 749 26.93 -39.46 10.17
CA ALA A 749 26.57 -40.67 10.90
C ALA A 749 25.22 -41.23 10.43
N THR A 750 25.04 -42.54 10.50
CA THR A 750 23.83 -43.24 10.06
C THR A 750 22.60 -42.87 10.89
N ALA A 751 21.48 -42.56 10.22
CA ALA A 751 20.24 -42.17 10.88
C ALA A 751 19.62 -43.32 11.71
N PRO A 752 19.18 -43.05 12.96
CA PRO A 752 18.51 -44.05 13.80
C PRO A 752 17.04 -44.22 13.40
N ARG A 753 16.54 -45.46 13.43
CA ARG A 753 15.12 -45.77 13.20
C ARG A 753 14.30 -45.58 14.48
N TRP A 754 13.04 -45.17 14.34
CA TRP A 754 12.00 -45.41 15.35
C TRP A 754 12.01 -46.88 15.79
N GLY A 755 11.87 -47.13 17.09
CA GLY A 755 11.83 -48.49 17.64
C GLY A 755 10.55 -49.24 17.24
N GLY A 756 10.70 -50.33 16.49
CA GLY A 756 9.60 -51.26 16.20
C GLY A 756 8.73 -50.92 14.98
N ALA A 757 9.18 -51.38 13.80
CA ALA A 757 8.38 -51.77 12.63
C ALA A 757 6.96 -51.16 12.42
N ALA A 758 6.81 -49.84 12.19
CA ALA A 758 5.53 -49.26 11.76
C ALA A 758 5.63 -47.94 10.94
N GLY A 759 6.04 -48.02 9.68
CA GLY A 759 5.76 -47.03 8.61
C GLY A 759 6.44 -45.65 8.69
N ARG A 760 6.42 -44.93 7.56
CA ARG A 760 6.85 -43.52 7.43
C ARG A 760 5.95 -42.59 8.27
N LEU A 761 6.47 -41.58 8.95
CA LEU A 761 5.66 -40.68 9.79
C LEU A 761 4.71 -39.81 8.94
N ASP A 762 3.49 -39.51 9.43
CA ASP A 762 2.48 -38.81 8.62
C ASP A 762 2.72 -37.29 8.58
N LEU A 763 2.90 -36.64 9.73
CA LEU A 763 2.97 -35.18 9.83
C LEU A 763 4.03 -34.69 10.84
N GLY A 764 5.00 -33.92 10.35
CA GLY A 764 5.94 -33.17 11.19
C GLY A 764 5.51 -31.71 11.39
N LEU A 765 5.46 -31.24 12.64
CA LEU A 765 5.20 -29.84 13.01
C LEU A 765 6.51 -29.15 13.38
N VAL A 766 6.88 -28.10 12.65
CA VAL A 766 8.06 -27.26 12.96
C VAL A 766 7.58 -25.98 13.64
N ILE A 767 8.09 -25.73 14.86
CA ILE A 767 7.63 -24.65 15.73
C ILE A 767 8.84 -23.80 16.17
N ALA A 768 8.72 -22.48 16.04
CA ALA A 768 9.80 -21.54 16.28
C ALA A 768 10.03 -21.26 17.77
N LEU A 769 8.98 -20.94 18.52
CA LEU A 769 9.10 -20.42 19.89
C LEU A 769 8.66 -21.42 20.98
N SER A 770 9.37 -21.39 22.10
CA SER A 770 9.08 -22.23 23.28
C SER A 770 7.74 -21.91 23.97
N GLU A 771 7.08 -20.78 23.65
CA GLU A 771 5.70 -20.52 24.08
C GLU A 771 4.69 -21.17 23.13
N GLU A 772 4.93 -21.13 21.81
CA GLU A 772 4.08 -21.76 20.80
C GLU A 772 4.04 -23.29 20.97
N LEU A 773 5.21 -23.92 21.17
CA LEU A 773 5.28 -25.36 21.43
C LEU A 773 4.49 -25.74 22.69
N ARG A 774 4.54 -24.91 23.75
CA ARG A 774 3.76 -25.16 24.97
C ARG A 774 2.25 -25.11 24.72
N GLN A 775 1.75 -24.23 23.85
CA GLN A 775 0.33 -24.25 23.47
C GLN A 775 -0.02 -25.51 22.67
N VAL A 776 0.80 -25.91 21.70
CA VAL A 776 0.60 -27.14 20.91
C VAL A 776 0.54 -28.35 21.84
N LEU A 777 1.53 -28.54 22.71
CA LEU A 777 1.60 -29.70 23.62
C LEU A 777 0.50 -29.69 24.69
N ALA A 778 0.17 -28.51 25.25
CA ALA A 778 -0.90 -28.40 26.26
C ALA A 778 -2.28 -28.75 25.71
N LEU A 779 -2.50 -28.55 24.40
CA LEU A 779 -3.70 -29.01 23.73
C LEU A 779 -3.61 -30.51 23.37
N VAL A 780 -2.48 -30.99 22.83
CA VAL A 780 -2.31 -32.39 22.37
C VAL A 780 -2.67 -33.43 23.45
N GLY A 781 -2.31 -33.16 24.71
CA GLY A 781 -2.50 -34.11 25.81
C GLY A 781 -1.37 -35.13 25.87
N ASP A 782 -1.63 -36.38 25.48
CA ASP A 782 -0.65 -37.46 25.58
C ASP A 782 0.40 -37.40 24.47
N TYR A 783 1.67 -37.26 24.84
CA TYR A 783 2.82 -37.30 23.94
C TYR A 783 4.05 -37.96 24.59
N THR A 784 4.92 -38.54 23.77
CA THR A 784 6.22 -39.09 24.18
C THR A 784 7.35 -38.17 23.73
N ARG A 785 8.13 -37.61 24.66
CA ARG A 785 9.36 -36.86 24.33
C ARG A 785 10.47 -37.84 23.98
N HIS A 786 10.92 -37.82 22.72
CA HIS A 786 12.01 -38.63 22.21
C HIS A 786 13.25 -37.76 21.97
N PRO A 787 14.34 -37.93 22.74
CA PRO A 787 15.60 -37.24 22.46
C PRO A 787 16.23 -37.82 21.19
N SER A 788 16.60 -36.96 20.24
CA SER A 788 17.16 -37.31 18.93
C SER A 788 18.50 -36.61 18.73
N GLY A 789 19.46 -36.89 19.62
CA GLY A 789 20.71 -36.13 19.72
C GLY A 789 20.45 -34.75 20.31
N ASP A 790 20.87 -33.70 19.59
CA ASP A 790 20.73 -32.29 19.99
C ASP A 790 19.27 -31.75 19.95
N LEU A 791 18.28 -32.61 19.66
CA LEU A 791 16.92 -32.21 19.26
C LEU A 791 15.86 -33.04 19.99
N ASP A 792 14.90 -32.36 20.63
CA ASP A 792 13.74 -32.98 21.26
C ASP A 792 12.57 -33.08 20.27
N ALA A 793 12.19 -34.30 19.91
CA ALA A 793 10.97 -34.56 19.14
C ALA A 793 9.83 -35.01 20.08
N TYR A 794 8.66 -34.41 19.94
CA TYR A 794 7.48 -34.70 20.75
C TYR A 794 6.50 -35.51 19.91
N LEU A 795 6.41 -36.81 20.18
CA LEU A 795 5.73 -37.80 19.34
C LEU A 795 4.31 -38.06 19.88
N PHE A 796 3.30 -37.97 19.03
CA PHE A 796 1.89 -38.15 19.40
C PHE A 796 1.06 -38.70 18.23
N THR A 797 -0.20 -39.03 18.47
CA THR A 797 -1.14 -39.45 17.43
C THR A 797 -2.43 -38.64 17.49
N ARG A 798 -3.01 -38.33 16.33
CA ARG A 798 -4.30 -37.63 16.22
C ARG A 798 -5.09 -38.25 15.07
N ASN A 799 -6.31 -38.72 15.32
CA ASN A 799 -7.17 -39.40 14.32
C ASN A 799 -6.46 -40.52 13.50
N GLY A 800 -5.46 -41.19 14.09
CA GLY A 800 -4.64 -42.19 13.42
C GLY A 800 -3.53 -41.66 12.50
N TYR A 801 -3.33 -40.34 12.40
CA TYR A 801 -2.07 -39.76 11.93
C TYR A 801 -1.02 -39.92 13.03
N ARG A 802 0.20 -40.33 12.67
CA ARG A 802 1.38 -40.28 13.54
C ARG A 802 2.07 -38.94 13.32
N CYS A 803 2.24 -38.20 14.40
CA CYS A 803 2.70 -36.83 14.40
C CYS A 803 3.98 -36.67 15.24
N ALA A 804 4.84 -35.74 14.84
CA ALA A 804 5.98 -35.31 15.63
C ALA A 804 6.05 -33.78 15.62
N ALA A 805 6.10 -33.15 16.80
CA ALA A 805 6.37 -31.72 16.92
C ALA A 805 7.82 -31.49 17.35
N VAL A 806 8.45 -30.42 16.85
CA VAL A 806 9.83 -30.04 17.20
C VAL A 806 9.94 -28.54 17.44
N LEU A 807 10.72 -28.17 18.46
CA LEU A 807 11.19 -26.81 18.67
C LEU A 807 12.51 -26.61 17.91
N VAL A 808 12.55 -25.66 16.98
CA VAL A 808 13.82 -25.24 16.33
C VAL A 808 14.50 -24.08 17.07
N GLY A 809 13.76 -23.37 17.93
CA GLY A 809 14.29 -22.47 18.96
C GLY A 809 14.72 -21.08 18.48
N GLU A 810 15.02 -20.19 19.43
CA GLU A 810 15.35 -18.77 19.17
C GLU A 810 16.71 -18.51 18.48
N MET A 811 17.31 -19.51 17.82
CA MET A 811 18.65 -19.41 17.25
C MET A 811 18.59 -19.23 15.73
N GLY A 812 19.54 -18.46 15.20
CA GLY A 812 19.47 -17.86 13.87
C GLY A 812 19.37 -18.86 12.72
N GLN A 813 18.90 -18.34 11.57
CA GLN A 813 18.53 -19.05 10.34
C GLN A 813 19.24 -20.39 10.08
N THR A 814 20.57 -20.38 10.03
CA THR A 814 21.40 -21.56 9.72
C THR A 814 21.19 -22.74 10.68
N GLN A 815 20.89 -22.48 11.96
CA GLN A 815 20.58 -23.55 12.92
C GLN A 815 19.12 -24.01 12.82
N ALA A 816 18.16 -23.10 12.67
CA ALA A 816 16.75 -23.46 12.47
C ALA A 816 16.56 -24.34 11.21
N GLY A 817 17.34 -24.05 10.16
CA GLY A 817 17.56 -24.93 9.02
C GLY A 817 18.10 -26.30 9.46
N VAL A 818 19.37 -26.38 9.88
CA VAL A 818 20.03 -27.67 10.22
C VAL A 818 19.22 -28.55 11.20
N PHE A 819 18.48 -27.96 12.15
CA PHE A 819 17.56 -28.72 13.03
C PHE A 819 16.33 -29.28 12.29
N THR A 820 15.72 -28.51 11.38
CA THR A 820 14.64 -28.99 10.49
C THR A 820 15.14 -30.10 9.55
N GLU A 821 16.37 -29.96 9.02
CA GLU A 821 17.07 -30.97 8.22
C GLU A 821 17.20 -32.30 8.96
N ARG A 822 17.76 -32.23 10.18
CA ARG A 822 17.95 -33.39 11.06
C ARG A 822 16.62 -34.04 11.44
N PHE A 823 15.58 -33.25 11.67
CA PHE A 823 14.23 -33.73 11.95
C PHE A 823 13.63 -34.48 10.75
N ILE A 824 13.74 -33.94 9.53
CA ILE A 824 13.31 -34.59 8.29
C ILE A 824 14.09 -35.90 8.07
N ALA A 825 15.41 -35.88 8.24
CA ALA A 825 16.28 -37.04 8.04
C ALA A 825 16.11 -38.15 9.10
N ALA A 826 15.74 -37.80 10.34
CA ALA A 826 15.54 -38.76 11.42
C ALA A 826 14.16 -39.42 11.42
N LEU A 827 13.09 -38.68 11.05
CA LEU A 827 11.70 -39.14 11.20
C LEU A 827 10.95 -39.34 9.87
N ASP A 828 11.54 -38.96 8.74
CA ASP A 828 10.99 -39.07 7.37
C ASP A 828 9.52 -38.61 7.19
N PRO A 829 9.05 -37.50 7.80
CA PRO A 829 7.65 -37.07 7.73
C PRO A 829 7.12 -36.96 6.29
N ALA A 830 5.92 -37.47 6.03
CA ALA A 830 5.27 -37.39 4.74
C ALA A 830 4.80 -35.97 4.40
N MET A 831 4.37 -35.19 5.42
CA MET A 831 4.09 -33.76 5.34
C MET A 831 4.86 -32.97 6.40
N ILE A 832 5.29 -31.75 6.07
CA ILE A 832 5.76 -30.73 7.03
C ILE A 832 4.73 -29.60 7.13
N VAL A 833 4.39 -29.21 8.35
CA VAL A 833 3.63 -27.98 8.63
C VAL A 833 4.48 -27.04 9.49
N SER A 834 4.72 -25.83 8.98
CA SER A 834 5.32 -24.73 9.74
C SER A 834 4.23 -23.97 10.48
N MET A 835 4.37 -23.83 11.80
CA MET A 835 3.40 -23.15 12.66
C MET A 835 4.02 -21.96 13.40
N GLY A 836 3.22 -20.92 13.61
CA GLY A 836 3.52 -19.84 14.55
C GLY A 836 2.57 -18.66 14.42
N ILE A 837 2.83 -17.62 15.19
CA ILE A 837 2.07 -16.36 15.15
C ILE A 837 2.57 -15.47 14.00
N ALA A 838 1.66 -14.74 13.36
CA ALA A 838 1.96 -13.67 12.43
C ALA A 838 1.32 -12.35 12.92
N GLY A 839 2.03 -11.24 12.69
CA GLY A 839 1.60 -9.88 13.00
C GLY A 839 2.00 -8.92 11.88
N GLY A 840 1.39 -7.74 11.84
CA GLY A 840 1.69 -6.73 10.80
C GLY A 840 1.06 -7.01 9.43
N LEU A 841 0.16 -8.00 9.33
CA LEU A 841 -0.71 -8.16 8.18
C LEU A 841 -1.89 -7.18 8.31
N ASN A 842 -2.12 -6.38 7.28
CA ASN A 842 -3.26 -5.45 7.22
C ASN A 842 -4.58 -6.23 7.06
N ASP A 843 -5.69 -5.61 7.46
CA ASP A 843 -7.09 -6.08 7.29
C ASP A 843 -7.48 -7.40 7.98
N LEU A 844 -6.57 -8.03 8.74
CA LEU A 844 -6.82 -9.24 9.54
C LEU A 844 -7.01 -8.90 11.04
N CYS A 845 -7.98 -9.55 11.69
CA CYS A 845 -8.28 -9.31 13.10
C CYS A 845 -7.56 -10.35 13.99
N ALA A 846 -7.34 -10.01 15.26
CA ALA A 846 -6.78 -10.98 16.21
C ALA A 846 -7.74 -12.18 16.34
N GLY A 847 -7.18 -13.38 16.27
CA GLY A 847 -7.92 -14.65 16.24
C GLY A 847 -8.13 -15.25 14.85
N ASP A 848 -7.98 -14.49 13.74
CA ASP A 848 -8.02 -15.05 12.39
C ASP A 848 -6.90 -16.09 12.18
N VAL A 849 -7.12 -17.07 11.29
CA VAL A 849 -6.11 -18.07 10.90
C VAL A 849 -5.71 -17.83 9.44
N HIS A 850 -4.43 -17.59 9.20
CA HIS A 850 -3.91 -17.26 7.88
C HIS A 850 -3.12 -18.42 7.28
N VAL A 851 -3.39 -18.73 6.01
CA VAL A 851 -2.68 -19.74 5.22
C VAL A 851 -2.11 -19.03 3.98
N PRO A 852 -0.79 -18.73 3.94
CA PRO A 852 -0.20 -18.04 2.80
C PRO A 852 -0.12 -18.94 1.58
N SER A 853 -0.47 -18.42 0.40
CA SER A 853 -0.37 -19.16 -0.87
C SER A 853 1.05 -19.20 -1.44
N GLN A 854 1.86 -18.19 -1.11
CA GLN A 854 3.23 -17.99 -1.56
C GLN A 854 4.08 -17.35 -0.44
N SER A 855 5.37 -17.67 -0.39
CA SER A 855 6.35 -16.97 0.45
C SER A 855 7.67 -16.82 -0.29
N VAL A 856 8.17 -15.59 -0.37
CA VAL A 856 9.36 -15.27 -1.17
C VAL A 856 10.63 -15.40 -0.34
N GLU A 857 11.43 -16.42 -0.63
CA GLU A 857 12.87 -16.33 -0.40
C GLU A 857 13.51 -15.57 -1.57
N TYR A 858 14.43 -14.64 -1.28
CA TYR A 858 15.18 -13.91 -2.32
C TYR A 858 16.64 -13.63 -1.94
N LEU A 859 17.10 -14.09 -0.77
CA LEU A 859 18.20 -13.46 -0.04
C LEU A 859 19.21 -14.41 0.61
N GLN A 860 18.87 -15.66 0.93
CA GLN A 860 19.72 -16.48 1.80
C GLN A 860 21.01 -16.96 1.09
N ASP A 861 20.94 -17.15 -0.23
CA ASP A 861 22.08 -17.48 -1.10
C ASP A 861 22.48 -16.33 -2.06
N ALA A 862 22.00 -15.10 -1.80
CA ALA A 862 22.20 -13.94 -2.69
C ALA A 862 23.62 -13.36 -2.59
N LYS A 863 24.57 -14.00 -3.27
CA LYS A 863 26.01 -13.76 -3.11
C LYS A 863 26.44 -12.38 -3.64
N ALA A 864 26.99 -11.58 -2.72
CA ALA A 864 27.80 -10.41 -3.00
C ALA A 864 29.18 -10.83 -3.55
N ALA A 865 29.28 -11.03 -4.86
CA ALA A 865 30.53 -11.36 -5.53
C ALA A 865 31.43 -10.13 -5.63
N GLY A 866 32.66 -10.23 -5.13
CA GLY A 866 33.65 -9.14 -5.18
C GLY A 866 34.11 -8.86 -6.62
N VAL A 867 33.89 -7.64 -7.10
CA VAL A 867 34.27 -7.19 -8.45
C VAL A 867 35.67 -6.59 -8.42
N ALA A 868 36.51 -6.95 -9.38
CA ALA A 868 37.85 -6.40 -9.53
C ALA A 868 37.77 -4.87 -9.73
N GLY A 869 38.41 -4.11 -8.82
CA GLY A 869 38.30 -2.64 -8.74
C GLY A 869 37.71 -2.14 -7.41
N GLY A 870 37.03 -3.00 -6.64
CA GLY A 870 36.51 -2.67 -5.31
C GLY A 870 35.01 -2.37 -5.30
N GLY A 871 34.20 -3.41 -5.51
CA GLY A 871 32.75 -3.35 -5.40
C GLY A 871 32.14 -4.75 -5.23
N PHE A 872 30.82 -4.82 -5.10
CA PHE A 872 30.09 -6.09 -4.96
C PHE A 872 28.91 -6.13 -5.94
N ALA A 873 28.79 -7.23 -6.69
CA ALA A 873 27.60 -7.55 -7.48
C ALA A 873 26.75 -8.58 -6.74
N ILE A 874 25.42 -8.40 -6.70
CA ILE A 874 24.50 -9.35 -6.05
C ILE A 874 24.00 -10.35 -7.10
N VAL A 875 24.31 -11.63 -6.91
CA VAL A 875 23.73 -12.74 -7.69
C VAL A 875 22.45 -13.22 -6.99
N PRO A 876 21.33 -13.52 -7.71
CA PRO A 876 20.12 -14.06 -7.08
C PRO A 876 20.31 -15.44 -6.45
N GLY A 877 19.61 -15.73 -5.37
CA GLY A 877 19.58 -17.04 -4.71
C GLY A 877 18.17 -17.65 -4.68
N ALA A 878 18.01 -18.79 -5.35
CA ALA A 878 16.81 -19.65 -5.41
C ALA A 878 15.50 -19.03 -6.01
N PRO A 879 14.56 -19.88 -6.52
CA PRO A 879 13.22 -19.44 -6.91
C PRO A 879 12.24 -19.42 -5.72
N ALA A 880 11.26 -18.51 -5.77
CA ALA A 880 10.30 -18.32 -4.68
C ALA A 880 9.40 -19.56 -4.41
N TYR A 881 9.15 -19.84 -3.13
CA TYR A 881 8.35 -20.99 -2.69
C TYR A 881 6.83 -20.75 -2.85
N ARG A 882 6.12 -21.82 -3.22
CA ARG A 882 4.65 -21.88 -3.29
C ARG A 882 4.17 -23.06 -2.44
N VAL A 883 3.15 -22.84 -1.61
CA VAL A 883 2.47 -23.94 -0.90
C VAL A 883 1.77 -24.84 -1.91
N ASP A 884 1.73 -26.14 -1.66
CA ASP A 884 1.06 -27.08 -2.56
C ASP A 884 -0.43 -26.75 -2.75
N TYR A 885 -0.88 -26.81 -4.00
CA TYR A 885 -2.22 -26.39 -4.37
C TYR A 885 -3.32 -27.38 -3.94
N ALA A 886 -3.01 -28.65 -3.71
CA ALA A 886 -3.96 -29.61 -3.14
C ALA A 886 -4.07 -29.42 -1.61
N LEU A 887 -2.96 -29.20 -0.89
CA LEU A 887 -2.98 -28.86 0.54
C LEU A 887 -3.68 -27.53 0.81
N LEU A 888 -3.37 -26.50 0.02
CA LEU A 888 -4.03 -25.19 0.06
C LEU A 888 -5.53 -25.30 -0.27
N ARG A 889 -5.91 -26.14 -1.24
CA ARG A 889 -7.33 -26.42 -1.53
C ARG A 889 -8.02 -27.15 -0.39
N ALA A 890 -7.42 -28.18 0.19
CA ALA A 890 -7.98 -28.90 1.33
C ALA A 890 -8.20 -27.99 2.55
N ALA A 891 -7.25 -27.08 2.81
CA ALA A 891 -7.40 -26.06 3.84
C ALA A 891 -8.54 -25.07 3.55
N ARG A 892 -8.70 -24.62 2.30
CA ARG A 892 -9.78 -23.71 1.86
C ARG A 892 -11.16 -24.38 1.80
N ALA A 893 -11.22 -25.66 1.46
CA ALA A 893 -12.46 -26.39 1.24
C ALA A 893 -13.15 -26.84 2.54
N LEU A 894 -12.47 -26.77 3.70
CA LEU A 894 -12.99 -27.26 4.99
C LEU A 894 -14.38 -26.69 5.36
N GLU A 895 -14.68 -25.43 5.06
CA GLU A 895 -16.01 -24.83 5.28
C GLU A 895 -17.10 -25.47 4.42
N PHE A 896 -16.77 -25.93 3.21
CA PHE A 896 -17.72 -26.45 2.22
C PHE A 896 -17.87 -27.98 2.30
N ASP A 897 -16.74 -28.68 2.46
CA ASP A 897 -16.68 -30.15 2.50
C ASP A 897 -17.02 -30.70 3.90
N HIS A 898 -16.63 -29.97 4.96
CA HIS A 898 -16.89 -30.36 6.35
C HIS A 898 -17.52 -29.23 7.20
N PRO A 899 -18.65 -28.64 6.76
CA PRO A 899 -19.28 -27.46 7.38
C PRO A 899 -19.65 -27.64 8.86
N ALA A 900 -19.87 -28.88 9.32
CA ALA A 900 -20.12 -29.16 10.73
C ALA A 900 -18.85 -29.01 11.58
N ALA A 901 -17.70 -29.48 11.08
CA ALA A 901 -16.41 -29.38 11.76
C ALA A 901 -15.90 -27.93 11.77
N PHE A 902 -16.03 -27.22 10.64
CA PHE A 902 -15.70 -25.79 10.54
C PHE A 902 -16.53 -24.92 11.49
N ARG A 903 -17.84 -25.18 11.63
CA ARG A 903 -18.68 -24.50 12.63
C ARG A 903 -18.33 -24.87 14.08
N ALA A 904 -17.99 -26.13 14.35
CA ALA A 904 -17.54 -26.55 15.68
C ALA A 904 -16.24 -25.84 16.08
N TRP A 905 -15.27 -25.74 15.16
CA TRP A 905 -14.04 -24.98 15.35
C TRP A 905 -14.30 -23.49 15.64
N ARG A 906 -15.16 -22.81 14.86
CA ARG A 906 -15.54 -21.40 15.13
C ARG A 906 -16.25 -21.23 16.48
N ALA A 907 -17.08 -22.19 16.90
CA ALA A 907 -17.74 -22.18 18.20
C ALA A 907 -16.76 -22.43 19.36
N ASP A 908 -15.76 -23.29 19.18
CA ASP A 908 -14.65 -23.49 20.12
C ASP A 908 -13.83 -22.20 20.28
N ALA A 909 -13.50 -21.53 19.18
CA ALA A 909 -12.75 -20.28 19.19
C ALA A 909 -13.49 -19.18 19.98
N ALA A 910 -14.80 -19.02 19.76
CA ALA A 910 -15.62 -18.07 20.50
C ALA A 910 -15.71 -18.40 22.00
N ARG A 911 -15.79 -19.69 22.36
CA ARG A 911 -15.76 -20.15 23.76
C ARG A 911 -14.41 -19.91 24.43
N ASP A 912 -13.30 -20.19 23.74
CA ASP A 912 -11.95 -19.95 24.25
C ASP A 912 -11.70 -18.44 24.46
N LEU A 913 -12.18 -17.56 23.58
CA LEU A 913 -12.12 -16.11 23.77
C LEU A 913 -12.90 -15.67 25.02
N ALA A 914 -14.12 -16.17 25.19
CA ALA A 914 -14.98 -15.85 26.33
C ALA A 914 -14.40 -16.32 27.67
N ALA A 915 -13.69 -17.45 27.68
CA ALA A 915 -13.04 -18.01 28.86
C ALA A 915 -11.70 -17.32 29.18
N LEU A 916 -10.86 -17.03 28.18
CA LEU A 916 -9.53 -16.45 28.37
C LEU A 916 -9.58 -14.94 28.63
N LEU A 917 -10.58 -14.22 28.11
CA LEU A 917 -10.86 -12.83 28.42
C LEU A 917 -12.28 -12.69 29.04
N PRO A 918 -12.47 -13.02 30.33
CA PRO A 918 -13.80 -13.11 30.95
C PRO A 918 -14.51 -11.76 31.14
N ASP A 919 -13.73 -10.67 31.24
CA ASP A 919 -14.21 -9.30 31.40
C ASP A 919 -15.07 -8.85 30.19
N ALA A 920 -16.39 -8.82 30.40
CA ALA A 920 -17.35 -8.52 29.34
C ALA A 920 -17.23 -7.08 28.80
N ALA A 921 -16.80 -6.12 29.62
CA ALA A 921 -16.64 -4.72 29.19
C ALA A 921 -15.39 -4.56 28.31
N LYS A 922 -14.26 -5.18 28.68
CA LYS A 922 -13.06 -5.21 27.83
C LYS A 922 -13.28 -5.99 26.54
N ARG A 923 -13.99 -7.12 26.61
CA ARG A 923 -14.36 -7.90 25.44
C ARG A 923 -15.23 -7.09 24.49
N ALA A 924 -16.28 -6.43 24.98
CA ALA A 924 -17.10 -5.53 24.18
C ALA A 924 -16.32 -4.35 23.57
N ALA A 925 -15.34 -3.78 24.30
CA ALA A 925 -14.48 -2.72 23.79
C ALA A 925 -13.56 -3.17 22.64
N LEU A 926 -12.99 -4.38 22.70
CA LEU A 926 -12.19 -4.95 21.61
C LEU A 926 -13.03 -5.28 20.37
N LEU A 927 -14.26 -5.75 20.57
CA LEU A 927 -15.22 -5.98 19.49
C LEU A 927 -15.64 -4.66 18.81
N ALA A 928 -16.01 -3.65 19.61
CA ALA A 928 -16.40 -2.33 19.10
C ALA A 928 -15.23 -1.56 18.45
N GLY A 929 -13.98 -1.83 18.85
CA GLY A 929 -12.78 -1.28 18.22
C GLY A 929 -12.33 -2.00 16.94
N GLY A 930 -12.94 -3.14 16.59
CA GLY A 930 -12.54 -3.96 15.45
C GLY A 930 -11.22 -4.74 15.63
N ASP A 931 -10.61 -4.70 16.82
CA ASP A 931 -9.40 -5.47 17.15
C ASP A 931 -9.68 -7.00 17.12
N VAL A 932 -10.92 -7.39 17.42
CA VAL A 932 -11.45 -8.78 17.38
C VAL A 932 -12.85 -8.77 16.75
N ARG A 933 -13.26 -9.85 16.07
CA ARG A 933 -14.59 -10.02 15.47
C ARG A 933 -15.52 -10.88 16.33
N GLU A 934 -16.81 -10.52 16.39
CA GLU A 934 -17.80 -11.21 17.25
C GLU A 934 -18.28 -12.54 16.66
N GLU A 935 -18.61 -12.57 15.36
CA GLU A 935 -19.10 -13.78 14.67
C GLU A 935 -18.08 -14.48 13.76
N VAL A 936 -16.95 -13.86 13.42
CA VAL A 936 -16.05 -14.37 12.37
C VAL A 936 -14.60 -14.41 12.81
N VAL A 937 -14.17 -15.58 13.29
CA VAL A 937 -12.83 -16.09 12.94
C VAL A 937 -12.87 -16.45 11.46
N ALA A 938 -12.01 -15.82 10.67
CA ALA A 938 -11.84 -16.12 9.24
C ALA A 938 -10.69 -17.10 9.00
N LEU A 939 -10.81 -17.87 7.91
CA LEU A 939 -9.65 -18.36 7.18
C LEU A 939 -9.21 -17.26 6.21
N ALA A 940 -8.03 -16.68 6.43
CA ALA A 940 -7.47 -15.62 5.60
C ALA A 940 -6.51 -16.20 4.54
N ASP A 941 -6.82 -15.98 3.27
CA ASP A 941 -5.91 -16.24 2.13
C ASP A 941 -5.07 -15.00 1.82
N GLY A 942 -3.86 -15.18 1.29
CA GLY A 942 -3.00 -14.06 0.93
C GLY A 942 -1.57 -14.44 0.54
N HIS A 943 -0.80 -13.43 0.14
CA HIS A 943 0.60 -13.55 -0.27
C HIS A 943 1.50 -12.91 0.80
N VAL A 944 2.36 -13.70 1.45
CA VAL A 944 3.35 -13.15 2.39
C VAL A 944 4.59 -12.72 1.60
N ALA A 945 4.54 -11.49 1.11
CA ALA A 945 5.72 -10.77 0.65
C ALA A 945 6.51 -10.31 1.88
N THR A 946 7.56 -11.04 2.24
CA THR A 946 8.47 -10.64 3.33
C THR A 946 9.19 -9.35 2.96
N GLY A 947 8.98 -8.30 3.76
CA GLY A 947 9.49 -6.95 3.53
C GLY A 947 11.03 -6.82 3.59
N PRO A 948 11.55 -5.59 3.36
CA PRO A 948 12.94 -5.39 2.97
C PRO A 948 13.94 -5.52 4.13
N VAL A 949 14.54 -6.71 4.27
CA VAL A 949 15.88 -6.90 4.89
C VAL A 949 16.88 -7.32 3.79
N VAL A 950 16.81 -6.62 2.65
CA VAL A 950 17.56 -6.94 1.43
C VAL A 950 19.03 -6.53 1.52
N GLY A 951 19.94 -7.47 1.28
CA GLY A 951 21.29 -7.18 0.76
C GLY A 951 22.25 -6.45 1.72
N ALA A 952 22.05 -6.54 3.03
CA ALA A 952 22.90 -5.86 4.01
C ALA A 952 24.19 -6.64 4.33
N ALA A 953 25.29 -5.92 4.50
CA ALA A 953 26.53 -6.49 5.02
C ALA A 953 26.30 -7.10 6.42
N ARG A 954 27.02 -8.18 6.76
CA ARG A 954 26.81 -8.99 7.98
C ARG A 954 26.65 -8.13 9.25
N ALA A 955 27.50 -7.12 9.43
CA ALA A 955 27.44 -6.20 10.57
C ALA A 955 26.11 -5.38 10.68
N PHE A 956 25.46 -5.03 9.56
CA PHE A 956 24.16 -4.34 9.56
C PHE A 956 23.01 -5.32 9.81
N ALA A 957 23.10 -6.55 9.31
CA ALA A 957 22.14 -7.60 9.68
C ALA A 957 22.25 -7.97 11.17
N ASP A 958 23.48 -8.03 11.70
CA ASP A 958 23.76 -8.21 13.13
C ASP A 958 23.28 -6.99 13.96
N TRP A 959 23.37 -5.77 13.42
CA TRP A 959 22.83 -4.55 14.03
C TRP A 959 21.29 -4.55 14.06
N ILE A 960 20.62 -4.80 12.94
CA ILE A 960 19.15 -4.89 12.92
C ILE A 960 18.66 -6.02 13.84
N ARG A 961 19.24 -7.22 13.78
CA ARG A 961 18.85 -8.33 14.69
C ARG A 961 19.06 -8.05 16.19
N SER A 962 19.85 -7.04 16.54
CA SER A 962 20.04 -6.61 17.94
C SER A 962 19.16 -5.43 18.35
N HIS A 963 18.49 -4.76 17.40
CA HIS A 963 17.63 -3.58 17.64
C HIS A 963 16.16 -3.79 17.23
N ASP A 964 15.86 -4.76 16.36
CA ASP A 964 14.52 -5.13 15.89
C ASP A 964 14.29 -6.64 16.10
N ARG A 965 13.19 -6.99 16.79
CA ARG A 965 12.78 -8.38 17.06
C ARG A 965 11.96 -9.01 15.94
N ASN A 966 11.30 -8.19 15.12
CA ASN A 966 10.35 -8.62 14.10
C ASN A 966 11.11 -9.22 12.93
N VAL A 967 12.25 -8.60 12.57
CA VAL A 967 13.24 -9.18 11.65
C VAL A 967 13.76 -10.54 12.15
N LYS A 968 14.03 -10.70 13.45
CA LYS A 968 14.46 -12.00 14.01
C LYS A 968 13.37 -13.08 13.86
N SER A 969 12.08 -12.72 14.02
CA SER A 969 10.97 -13.63 13.76
C SER A 969 10.93 -14.04 12.28
N LEU A 970 10.83 -13.06 11.38
CA LEU A 970 10.74 -13.26 9.92
C LEU A 970 11.93 -14.06 9.37
N GLU A 971 13.15 -13.83 9.88
CA GLU A 971 14.33 -14.62 9.52
C GLU A 971 14.17 -16.12 9.88
N MET A 972 13.71 -16.42 11.10
CA MET A 972 13.48 -17.79 11.56
C MET A 972 12.32 -18.46 10.80
N GLU A 973 11.27 -17.70 10.51
CA GLU A 973 10.07 -18.15 9.81
C GLU A 973 10.35 -18.61 8.37
N ALA A 974 11.21 -17.89 7.63
CA ALA A 974 11.63 -18.31 6.29
C ALA A 974 12.45 -19.61 6.31
N SER A 975 13.36 -19.73 7.27
CA SER A 975 14.40 -20.76 7.30
C SER A 975 13.87 -22.20 7.39
N ALA A 976 12.70 -22.40 8.01
CA ALA A 976 12.05 -23.72 8.07
C ALA A 976 11.36 -24.11 6.75
N VAL A 977 10.93 -23.13 5.95
CA VAL A 977 10.22 -23.34 4.67
C VAL A 977 11.21 -23.57 3.53
N VAL A 978 12.24 -22.72 3.45
CA VAL A 978 13.34 -22.82 2.49
C VAL A 978 13.95 -24.22 2.48
N LEU A 979 14.29 -24.72 3.67
CA LEU A 979 15.00 -25.98 3.79
C LEU A 979 14.16 -27.21 3.41
N ALA A 980 12.87 -27.19 3.70
CA ALA A 980 11.95 -28.25 3.28
C ALA A 980 11.83 -28.34 1.75
N ALA A 981 12.09 -27.24 1.03
CA ALA A 981 12.13 -27.20 -0.43
C ALA A 981 13.50 -27.59 -1.02
N THR A 982 14.61 -27.43 -0.30
CA THR A 982 15.95 -27.77 -0.81
C THR A 982 16.42 -29.20 -0.48
N THR A 983 15.88 -29.85 0.55
CA THR A 983 16.40 -31.16 1.03
C THR A 983 15.53 -32.38 0.71
N ARG A 984 14.46 -32.23 -0.08
CA ARG A 984 13.73 -33.35 -0.70
C ARG A 984 13.32 -33.04 -2.15
N PRO A 985 13.20 -34.05 -3.02
CA PRO A 985 12.78 -33.87 -4.41
C PRO A 985 11.28 -33.56 -4.60
N ASP A 986 10.48 -33.54 -3.52
CA ASP A 986 9.05 -33.24 -3.57
C ASP A 986 8.68 -32.10 -2.59
N PRO A 987 8.80 -30.83 -3.01
CA PRO A 987 8.40 -29.68 -2.20
C PRO A 987 6.88 -29.56 -2.02
N ARG A 988 6.06 -30.39 -2.70
CA ARG A 988 4.59 -30.34 -2.65
C ARG A 988 3.98 -30.94 -1.38
N ARG A 989 4.79 -31.30 -0.39
CA ARG A 989 4.32 -31.81 0.92
C ARG A 989 4.72 -30.92 2.10
N ALA A 990 4.96 -29.64 1.84
CA ALA A 990 5.10 -28.60 2.85
C ALA A 990 3.89 -27.64 2.84
N PHE A 991 3.51 -27.15 4.03
CA PHE A 991 2.36 -26.28 4.27
C PHE A 991 2.66 -25.30 5.42
N ILE A 992 2.02 -24.13 5.41
CA ILE A 992 2.24 -23.05 6.40
C ILE A 992 0.90 -22.64 6.98
N LEU A 993 0.81 -22.53 8.31
CA LEU A 993 -0.41 -22.14 9.01
C LEU A 993 -0.08 -21.17 10.14
N ARG A 994 -0.67 -19.97 10.10
CA ARG A 994 -0.38 -18.86 11.01
C ARG A 994 -1.58 -18.45 11.86
N ALA A 995 -1.31 -18.09 13.11
CA ALA A 995 -2.26 -17.42 14.00
C ALA A 995 -2.09 -15.90 13.92
N ILE A 996 -3.17 -15.14 13.69
CA ILE A 996 -3.11 -13.67 13.72
C ILE A 996 -3.31 -13.17 15.16
N SER A 997 -2.34 -12.42 15.71
CA SER A 997 -2.44 -11.89 17.09
C SER A 997 -2.49 -10.37 17.22
N ASP A 998 -2.00 -9.63 16.21
CA ASP A 998 -1.72 -8.20 16.35
C ASP A 998 -1.68 -7.43 15.01
N LEU A 999 -2.43 -6.33 14.97
CA LEU A 999 -2.46 -5.31 13.91
C LEU A 999 -1.20 -4.42 13.95
N GLY A 1000 -0.04 -5.03 13.71
CA GLY A 1000 1.25 -4.37 13.60
C GLY A 1000 1.94 -4.03 14.93
N ASP A 1001 3.27 -3.92 14.87
CA ASP A 1001 4.12 -3.87 16.06
C ASP A 1001 3.95 -2.61 16.93
N GLU A 1002 3.47 -1.50 16.36
CA GLU A 1002 3.16 -0.29 17.12
C GLU A 1002 1.93 -0.49 18.03
N ARG A 1003 0.91 -1.25 17.58
CA ARG A 1003 -0.26 -1.62 18.41
C ARG A 1003 0.05 -2.77 19.37
N LYS A 1004 1.12 -3.53 19.16
CA LYS A 1004 1.51 -4.70 19.99
C LYS A 1004 1.62 -4.35 21.49
N LYS A 1005 2.23 -3.21 21.83
CA LYS A 1005 2.30 -2.70 23.22
C LYS A 1005 0.94 -2.34 23.80
N ASP A 1006 0.04 -1.81 23.00
CA ASP A 1006 -1.31 -1.41 23.41
C ASP A 1006 -2.22 -2.64 23.60
N LEU A 1007 -2.14 -3.64 22.72
CA LEU A 1007 -2.86 -4.91 22.81
C LEU A 1007 -2.34 -5.82 23.95
N ASP A 1008 -1.02 -5.92 24.15
CA ASP A 1008 -0.46 -6.60 25.33
C ASP A 1008 -0.76 -5.81 26.62
N GLY A 1009 -0.84 -4.47 26.58
CA GLY A 1009 -1.32 -3.65 27.70
C GLY A 1009 -2.80 -3.87 28.04
N LYS A 1010 -3.66 -4.04 27.03
CA LYS A 1010 -5.10 -4.34 27.19
C LYS A 1010 -5.38 -5.77 27.67
N SER A 1011 -4.53 -6.74 27.30
CA SER A 1011 -4.87 -8.17 27.41
C SER A 1011 -3.81 -9.09 28.04
N ASN A 1012 -2.60 -8.61 28.35
CA ASN A 1012 -1.50 -9.39 28.94
C ASN A 1012 -1.22 -10.73 28.21
N GLY A 1013 -1.07 -10.66 26.89
CA GLY A 1013 -0.85 -11.81 26.00
C GLY A 1013 -2.03 -12.78 25.86
N VAL A 1014 -3.21 -12.49 26.41
CA VAL A 1014 -4.40 -13.36 26.29
C VAL A 1014 -4.77 -13.60 24.83
N LEU A 1015 -4.83 -12.54 24.02
CA LEU A 1015 -5.23 -12.63 22.61
C LEU A 1015 -4.24 -13.47 21.79
N ARG A 1016 -2.94 -13.40 22.09
CA ARG A 1016 -1.89 -14.21 21.46
C ARG A 1016 -2.04 -15.70 21.75
N ARG A 1017 -2.33 -16.06 23.01
CA ARG A 1017 -2.60 -17.45 23.40
C ARG A 1017 -3.88 -17.98 22.76
N TRP A 1018 -4.94 -17.17 22.75
CA TRP A 1018 -6.20 -17.52 22.08
C TRP A 1018 -6.02 -17.76 20.57
N ALA A 1019 -5.36 -16.84 19.86
CA ALA A 1019 -5.10 -16.99 18.43
C ALA A 1019 -4.26 -18.23 18.11
N MET A 1020 -3.20 -18.51 18.87
CA MET A 1020 -2.38 -19.71 18.69
C MET A 1020 -3.21 -20.98 18.92
N ASN A 1021 -3.99 -21.04 19.99
CA ASN A 1021 -4.89 -22.18 20.25
C ASN A 1021 -5.89 -22.38 19.11
N ASN A 1022 -6.41 -21.28 18.55
CA ASN A 1022 -7.34 -21.33 17.43
C ASN A 1022 -6.73 -21.92 16.16
N ALA A 1023 -5.50 -21.54 15.83
CA ALA A 1023 -4.71 -22.11 14.73
C ALA A 1023 -4.38 -23.60 14.93
N VAL A 1024 -4.07 -24.01 16.16
CA VAL A 1024 -3.87 -25.43 16.52
C VAL A 1024 -5.15 -26.23 16.35
N ARG A 1025 -6.29 -25.74 16.84
CA ARG A 1025 -7.60 -26.35 16.61
C ARG A 1025 -7.95 -26.43 15.12
N TYR A 1026 -7.59 -25.42 14.31
CA TYR A 1026 -7.81 -25.46 12.86
C TYR A 1026 -7.04 -26.60 12.18
N LEU A 1027 -5.73 -26.69 12.45
CA LEU A 1027 -4.88 -27.75 11.91
C LEU A 1027 -5.42 -29.14 12.28
N TRP A 1028 -5.87 -29.33 13.52
CA TRP A 1028 -6.47 -30.60 13.92
C TRP A 1028 -7.83 -30.84 13.32
N THR A 1029 -8.64 -29.81 13.09
CA THR A 1029 -9.93 -29.98 12.40
C THR A 1029 -9.69 -30.59 11.01
N LEU A 1030 -8.64 -30.16 10.30
CA LEU A 1030 -8.19 -30.76 9.03
C LEU A 1030 -7.73 -32.23 9.18
N LEU A 1031 -7.11 -32.62 10.30
CA LEU A 1031 -6.71 -34.01 10.57
C LEU A 1031 -7.87 -34.91 11.00
N ASP A 1032 -8.78 -34.39 11.83
CA ASP A 1032 -9.92 -35.11 12.39
C ASP A 1032 -10.98 -35.40 11.32
N VAL A 1033 -11.13 -34.54 10.32
CA VAL A 1033 -11.96 -34.83 9.12
C VAL A 1033 -11.22 -35.62 8.03
N GLY A 1034 -9.89 -35.71 8.11
CA GLY A 1034 -9.06 -36.42 7.13
C GLY A 1034 -8.73 -35.64 5.85
N ALA A 1035 -8.82 -34.31 5.87
CA ALA A 1035 -8.57 -33.44 4.71
C ALA A 1035 -7.08 -33.39 4.28
N LEU A 1036 -6.15 -33.72 5.17
CA LEU A 1036 -4.71 -33.78 4.87
C LEU A 1036 -4.30 -35.22 4.49
N PRO A 1037 -3.48 -35.43 3.45
CA PRO A 1037 -3.00 -36.78 3.08
C PRO A 1037 -2.20 -37.45 4.19
N ARG A 1038 -2.30 -38.79 4.26
CA ARG A 1038 -1.50 -39.67 5.14
C ARG A 1038 -0.26 -40.19 4.42
N ALA A 1039 0.70 -40.71 5.16
CA ALA A 1039 1.82 -41.43 4.58
C ALA A 1039 1.33 -42.73 3.92
N ALA A 1040 1.80 -42.99 2.69
CA ALA A 1040 1.57 -44.28 2.04
C ALA A 1040 2.24 -45.42 2.84
N PRO A 1041 1.66 -46.63 2.89
CA PRO A 1041 2.26 -47.76 3.58
C PRO A 1041 3.60 -48.12 2.95
N ALA A 1042 4.58 -48.49 3.77
CA ALA A 1042 5.96 -48.71 3.33
C ALA A 1042 6.05 -49.86 2.30
N GLY A 1043 6.26 -49.51 1.03
CA GLY A 1043 6.37 -50.45 -0.08
C GLY A 1043 5.77 -49.95 -1.41
N THR A 1044 4.87 -48.96 -1.38
CA THR A 1044 4.33 -48.35 -2.60
C THR A 1044 5.22 -47.21 -3.09
N THR A 1045 5.81 -47.36 -4.28
CA THR A 1045 6.39 -46.26 -5.04
C THR A 1045 5.27 -45.52 -5.80
N ASP A 1046 5.13 -44.22 -5.57
CA ASP A 1046 4.27 -43.34 -6.39
C ASP A 1046 4.76 -43.40 -7.86
N ALA A 1047 3.83 -43.36 -8.82
CA ALA A 1047 4.06 -43.50 -10.27
C ALA A 1047 3.30 -42.43 -11.07
#